data_AF-A0AAU5NIF8-F1
#
_entry.id   AF-A0AAU5NIF8-F1
#
_cell.length_a   1.000
_cell.length_b   1.000
_cell.length_c   1.000
_cell.angle_alpha   90.00
_cell.angle_beta   90.00
_cell.angle_gamma   90.00
#
_symmetry.space_group_name_H-M   'P 1'
#
loop_
_entity.id
_entity.type
_entity.pdbx_description
1 polymer ?
#
loop_
_entity_poly.entity_id
_entity_poly.type
_entity_poly.pdbx_seq_one_letter_code
_entity_poly.pdbx_strand_id
1 'polypeptide(L)'
;MTEQGSGASEDISGESPGLSRRSLLHRSGAVGLGALWLGGEAGPLGAGGVAYADDAAGRAAGDGLVRVDTHESANLCVALSPDGTTLAMDALNAIWLLPLAGGTARRLTDDVLDATQPHWAPDGRSLVFQSFRDGTYDLWRIGVDGSGARRLTSGDGYDQEPKVSPDGRSVAFASDRDNAGRIEVLDLATGARRAITRQDRDLAMPTWSPDGREVAYVAEYGSIEAVDLGTGAARTLLTGPADAALYAPSFAPDGRRLAYVRVTGARAELMVDDRVVSEDEDVFPLAPVWLSAGELLYTADGRICRRRLDGGGGRAEVPFTATVEVRRVDHDKRRGPDLTGDGPQDVLGIADPALSPDGRKVAFRALNALWLRTGAERPVRIVSDGYSNSSPDWSPDGRSLVYVSDRAGTANLWRHEVASGVSERLTDLPNAQLSPRWSPDGSRIAYQDESGATWVLTLADGSVTQVVPALYQPGPPAWSPNGRILALAAAAPYSRRSVNGVNQILTVDLTTHELRYQAVAPGRSVSTRSGDGPLWTPDGTHLVVGIESQAWKVPVDAAGTITGEPVLIAGDVADSLSVGTRCGALLYLSLGRLRMVGLDGGSPRTLPTRLTWTRRPAPAGRTVVRAGAVWDGTSGSLRHDVDVVLRGDRIEEIVRRGGARGERIVDASGLTVMPGLIDTHNHWHWRGPQWGDRQGRAWLAYGVTTSRSPGDPAYQMVETREALAAGTKVGPRYFGSGEGLEGTRGRHRVMRPVFSRDQLDRDLRRALALRYDLLKSYIRLPVEYQREVVARGHAAGIPVTSHYLYPAAREGLDGMEHTGGGNRLGYSRTLSFAAGRTFQDSVDLLAASGMWISTTTLFASELFVEDRSLVEDERTRVLYPDWEYARLVRKADDAASDSADTRLNHAWTVGDCDMLLRVHRAGGLVVAGTDSALDDIGISLHQNLRILVKYGFTPREALQTATGNAARALGLGDRLGRVAPGRLADLVGVAGDPLTDIRAAAAVRTVMVGGHPHEVPELLAPFRPAAAAARGAAPGGAVRNTVRAAAPSARDDAAYYWHEAEWRHLGCCRSR
;
A
#
# COMPACT_ATOMS: atom_id res chain seq x y z
N MET A 1 -35.37 9.99 47.02
CA MET A 1 -36.73 10.23 46.51
C MET A 1 -36.81 9.61 45.12
N THR A 2 -37.55 8.53 44.83
CA THR A 2 -38.23 7.49 45.63
C THR A 2 -38.93 6.51 44.65
N GLU A 3 -39.21 5.22 44.88
CA GLU A 3 -38.89 4.25 45.96
C GLU A 3 -37.83 3.22 45.44
N GLN A 4 -37.21 2.26 46.15
CA GLN A 4 -37.64 1.01 46.83
C GLN A 4 -38.44 -0.02 45.98
N GLY A 5 -38.12 -1.32 46.12
CA GLY A 5 -38.96 -2.44 45.64
C GLY A 5 -38.22 -3.66 45.05
N SER A 6 -37.66 -4.52 45.89
CA SER A 6 -36.98 -5.79 45.51
C SER A 6 -37.94 -6.96 45.25
N GLY A 7 -37.53 -7.95 44.43
CA GLY A 7 -38.05 -9.33 44.56
C GLY A 7 -37.93 -10.24 43.33
N ALA A 8 -37.37 -11.44 43.51
CA ALA A 8 -37.68 -12.65 42.74
C ALA A 8 -38.67 -13.51 43.59
N SER A 9 -39.29 -14.63 43.19
CA SER A 9 -39.15 -15.55 42.05
C SER A 9 -40.50 -16.32 41.83
N GLU A 10 -40.70 -17.43 41.10
CA GLU A 10 -39.83 -18.40 40.37
C GLU A 10 -40.61 -19.09 39.20
N ASP A 11 -39.87 -19.47 38.16
CA ASP A 11 -39.92 -20.64 37.24
C ASP A 11 -41.16 -21.56 37.04
N ILE A 12 -41.38 -21.98 35.78
CA ILE A 12 -41.94 -23.27 35.27
C ILE A 12 -41.78 -23.33 33.72
N SER A 13 -41.48 -24.52 33.18
CA SER A 13 -41.04 -24.80 31.79
C SER A 13 -42.11 -24.82 30.68
N GLY A 14 -41.74 -24.59 29.40
CA GLY A 14 -42.49 -25.13 28.25
C GLY A 14 -42.26 -24.59 26.81
N GLU A 15 -41.35 -25.22 26.06
CA GLU A 15 -41.36 -25.44 24.58
C GLU A 15 -41.39 -24.27 23.54
N SER A 16 -41.22 -24.66 22.26
CA SER A 16 -41.12 -23.90 20.99
C SER A 16 -42.09 -24.57 19.95
N PRO A 17 -42.17 -24.29 18.60
CA PRO A 17 -41.31 -23.46 17.72
C PRO A 17 -41.96 -22.70 16.52
N GLY A 18 -41.19 -21.77 15.91
CA GLY A 18 -40.77 -21.77 14.48
C GLY A 18 -41.72 -21.56 13.26
N LEU A 19 -41.11 -21.01 12.18
CA LEU A 19 -41.42 -21.20 10.73
C LEU A 19 -42.70 -20.50 10.14
N SER A 20 -42.79 -20.10 8.85
CA SER A 20 -41.83 -20.02 7.70
C SER A 20 -42.30 -19.04 6.58
N ARG A 21 -41.61 -19.01 5.43
CA ARG A 21 -41.94 -18.25 4.20
C ARG A 21 -42.87 -19.02 3.24
N ARG A 22 -44.03 -18.46 2.81
CA ARG A 22 -44.58 -18.51 1.42
C ARG A 22 -45.99 -17.91 1.26
N SER A 23 -46.21 -17.20 0.14
CA SER A 23 -47.51 -17.02 -0.58
C SER A 23 -48.66 -16.26 0.13
N LEU A 24 -49.68 -15.67 -0.53
CA LEU A 24 -49.80 -15.10 -1.89
C LEU A 24 -50.98 -14.08 -1.90
N LEU A 25 -51.15 -13.36 -3.03
CA LEU A 25 -52.21 -12.38 -3.30
C LEU A 25 -53.64 -12.95 -3.18
N HIS A 26 -54.60 -12.16 -2.68
CA HIS A 26 -55.74 -11.63 -3.47
C HIS A 26 -56.80 -10.87 -2.65
N ARG A 27 -57.20 -9.67 -3.12
CA ARG A 27 -58.58 -9.13 -3.26
C ARG A 27 -58.54 -7.58 -3.39
N SER A 28 -59.42 -6.88 -4.14
CA SER A 28 -59.94 -7.05 -5.52
C SER A 28 -61.08 -6.04 -5.75
N GLY A 29 -61.12 -5.34 -6.89
CA GLY A 29 -62.32 -4.67 -7.41
C GLY A 29 -62.03 -3.40 -8.23
N ALA A 30 -62.77 -3.10 -9.32
CA ALA A 30 -63.69 -3.96 -10.07
C ALA A 30 -63.92 -3.47 -11.52
N VAL A 31 -63.82 -4.41 -12.47
CA VAL A 31 -64.68 -4.61 -13.67
C VAL A 31 -64.91 -3.46 -14.68
N GLY A 32 -64.56 -3.72 -15.94
CA GLY A 32 -65.11 -3.10 -17.15
C GLY A 32 -64.82 -3.99 -18.38
N LEU A 33 -65.83 -4.31 -19.20
CA LEU A 33 -65.75 -5.30 -20.30
C LEU A 33 -65.68 -4.64 -21.69
N GLY A 34 -64.95 -5.26 -22.63
CA GLY A 34 -64.92 -4.92 -24.05
C GLY A 34 -63.84 -5.72 -24.81
N ALA A 35 -64.08 -6.12 -26.06
CA ALA A 35 -63.19 -6.99 -26.83
C ALA A 35 -63.23 -6.75 -28.35
N LEU A 36 -62.29 -7.40 -29.06
CA LEU A 36 -62.22 -7.66 -30.53
C LEU A 36 -61.71 -6.53 -31.48
N TRP A 37 -60.42 -6.66 -31.82
CA TRP A 37 -59.86 -6.85 -33.18
C TRP A 37 -59.86 -5.75 -34.28
N LEU A 38 -58.87 -5.90 -35.18
CA LEU A 38 -58.63 -5.30 -36.51
C LEU A 38 -58.08 -3.86 -36.67
N GLY A 39 -56.84 -3.79 -37.18
CA GLY A 39 -56.48 -2.94 -38.33
C GLY A 39 -55.83 -1.56 -38.08
N GLY A 40 -54.73 -1.28 -38.78
CA GLY A 40 -54.08 0.05 -38.83
C GLY A 40 -52.62 -0.04 -39.25
N GLU A 41 -52.28 0.45 -40.44
CA GLU A 41 -50.97 0.26 -41.09
C GLU A 41 -49.84 1.18 -40.56
N ALA A 42 -48.60 0.88 -40.97
CA ALA A 42 -47.41 1.69 -40.68
C ALA A 42 -47.10 2.71 -41.79
N GLY A 43 -46.54 3.86 -41.41
CA GLY A 43 -46.04 4.91 -42.33
C GLY A 43 -44.95 5.76 -41.65
N PRO A 44 -43.80 6.06 -42.32
CA PRO A 44 -42.63 6.65 -41.66
C PRO A 44 -42.44 8.17 -41.97
N LEU A 45 -41.20 8.66 -41.74
CA LEU A 45 -40.69 10.04 -41.81
C LEU A 45 -40.89 10.84 -40.50
N GLY A 46 -39.95 11.70 -40.07
CA GLY A 46 -38.66 12.06 -40.67
C GLY A 46 -37.76 12.84 -39.71
N ALA A 47 -36.53 13.15 -40.13
CA ALA A 47 -35.47 13.69 -39.27
C ALA A 47 -35.79 15.06 -38.63
N GLY A 48 -35.30 15.26 -37.40
CA GLY A 48 -35.39 16.51 -36.64
C GLY A 48 -34.28 16.62 -35.60
N GLY A 49 -33.04 16.83 -36.05
CA GLY A 49 -31.91 17.08 -35.15
C GLY A 49 -31.91 18.51 -34.61
N VAL A 50 -31.58 18.67 -33.32
CA VAL A 50 -31.39 19.97 -32.67
C VAL A 50 -30.05 19.97 -31.94
N ALA A 51 -29.37 21.13 -31.94
CA ALA A 51 -27.95 21.27 -31.68
C ALA A 51 -27.49 20.90 -30.26
N TYR A 52 -26.21 20.48 -30.17
CA TYR A 52 -25.40 20.66 -28.97
C TYR A 52 -25.24 22.17 -28.67
N ALA A 53 -25.24 22.51 -27.39
CA ALA A 53 -24.74 23.78 -26.85
C ALA A 53 -24.18 23.50 -25.45
N ASP A 54 -23.16 24.26 -25.04
CA ASP A 54 -22.39 23.97 -23.82
C ASP A 54 -23.19 24.10 -22.52
N ASP A 55 -22.95 23.17 -21.59
CA ASP A 55 -22.78 23.52 -20.18
C ASP A 55 -22.05 22.37 -19.43
N ALA A 56 -20.72 22.40 -19.42
CA ALA A 56 -19.87 21.47 -18.67
C ALA A 56 -19.87 21.78 -17.15
N ALA A 57 -21.07 21.97 -16.59
CA ALA A 57 -21.31 22.34 -15.20
C ALA A 57 -22.12 21.22 -14.52
N GLY A 58 -21.43 20.40 -13.72
CA GLY A 58 -22.02 19.23 -13.07
C GLY A 58 -23.25 19.57 -12.21
N ARG A 59 -24.44 19.23 -12.70
CA ARG A 59 -25.69 19.36 -11.95
C ARG A 59 -25.68 18.37 -10.78
N ALA A 60 -25.28 18.85 -9.61
CA ALA A 60 -25.35 18.09 -8.38
C ALA A 60 -26.79 17.64 -8.11
N ALA A 61 -27.00 16.33 -8.05
CA ALA A 61 -28.19 15.78 -7.42
C ALA A 61 -28.13 16.06 -5.91
N GLY A 62 -29.29 15.98 -5.23
CA GLY A 62 -29.43 16.35 -3.81
C GLY A 62 -28.66 15.46 -2.81
N ASP A 63 -27.84 14.54 -3.28
CA ASP A 63 -27.05 13.56 -2.53
C ASP A 63 -25.52 13.73 -2.70
N GLY A 64 -25.06 14.75 -3.43
CA GLY A 64 -23.65 15.05 -3.63
C GLY A 64 -22.96 14.23 -4.73
N LEU A 65 -23.72 13.60 -5.63
CA LEU A 65 -23.18 12.96 -6.83
C LEU A 65 -23.02 13.93 -8.00
N VAL A 66 -21.99 13.69 -8.80
CA VAL A 66 -21.64 14.41 -10.03
C VAL A 66 -21.50 13.38 -11.15
N ARG A 67 -22.16 13.60 -12.30
CA ARG A 67 -21.97 12.75 -13.50
C ARG A 67 -20.68 13.13 -14.23
N VAL A 68 -19.97 12.13 -14.74
CA VAL A 68 -18.77 12.29 -15.57
C VAL A 68 -18.93 11.40 -16.80
N ASP A 69 -18.84 12.01 -17.99
CA ASP A 69 -18.86 11.33 -19.27
C ASP A 69 -17.42 11.09 -19.75
N THR A 70 -17.03 9.83 -19.97
CA THR A 70 -15.72 9.47 -20.55
C THR A 70 -15.84 9.06 -22.01
N HIS A 71 -14.87 9.54 -22.80
CA HIS A 71 -14.59 9.20 -24.20
C HIS A 71 -13.22 8.52 -24.38
N GLU A 72 -12.43 8.41 -23.30
CA GLU A 72 -11.10 7.80 -23.27
C GLU A 72 -10.88 7.08 -21.95
N SER A 73 -10.27 5.88 -21.97
CA SER A 73 -9.95 5.15 -20.72
C SER A 73 -8.69 4.29 -20.85
N ALA A 74 -7.88 4.24 -19.79
CA ALA A 74 -6.63 3.47 -19.78
C ALA A 74 -6.89 1.95 -19.78
N ASN A 75 -6.14 1.22 -20.63
CA ASN A 75 -6.13 -0.25 -20.68
C ASN A 75 -7.55 -0.86 -20.73
N LEU A 76 -8.39 -0.32 -21.62
CA LEU A 76 -9.78 -0.71 -21.81
C LEU A 76 -9.87 -1.93 -22.74
N CYS A 77 -10.66 -2.95 -22.38
CA CYS A 77 -10.81 -4.19 -23.15
C CYS A 77 -12.08 -4.17 -24.03
N VAL A 78 -12.05 -4.81 -25.20
CA VAL A 78 -13.20 -4.92 -26.12
C VAL A 78 -13.41 -6.36 -26.61
N ALA A 79 -14.66 -6.74 -26.83
CA ALA A 79 -15.07 -8.00 -27.46
C ALA A 79 -16.31 -7.78 -28.35
N LEU A 80 -16.32 -8.38 -29.54
CA LEU A 80 -17.40 -8.24 -30.52
C LEU A 80 -18.45 -9.37 -30.38
N SER A 81 -19.72 -9.04 -30.58
CA SER A 81 -20.82 -9.99 -30.64
C SER A 81 -20.72 -10.92 -31.86
N PRO A 82 -21.26 -12.17 -31.80
CA PRO A 82 -21.15 -13.13 -32.91
C PRO A 82 -21.79 -12.70 -34.23
N ASP A 83 -22.70 -11.72 -34.21
CA ASP A 83 -23.33 -11.12 -35.39
C ASP A 83 -22.57 -9.90 -35.96
N GLY A 84 -21.49 -9.48 -35.31
CA GLY A 84 -20.66 -8.34 -35.70
C GLY A 84 -21.28 -6.96 -35.43
N THR A 85 -22.40 -6.85 -34.72
CA THR A 85 -23.12 -5.57 -34.55
C THR A 85 -22.73 -4.77 -33.32
N THR A 86 -22.34 -5.46 -32.23
CA THR A 86 -22.30 -4.92 -30.87
C THR A 86 -20.97 -5.23 -30.19
N LEU A 87 -20.33 -4.21 -29.66
CA LEU A 87 -19.18 -4.33 -28.77
C LEU A 87 -19.66 -4.49 -27.33
N ALA A 88 -19.03 -5.39 -26.60
CA ALA A 88 -18.90 -5.31 -25.15
C ALA A 88 -17.53 -4.68 -24.86
N MET A 89 -17.47 -3.70 -23.98
CA MET A 89 -16.22 -3.10 -23.52
C MET A 89 -16.16 -3.10 -21.99
N ASP A 90 -14.97 -3.22 -21.42
CA ASP A 90 -14.75 -2.78 -20.04
C ASP A 90 -14.16 -1.36 -20.02
N ALA A 91 -14.70 -0.53 -19.13
CA ALA A 91 -14.23 0.82 -18.86
C ALA A 91 -14.64 1.17 -17.44
N LEU A 92 -13.73 1.76 -16.65
CA LEU A 92 -13.97 2.10 -15.24
C LEU A 92 -14.56 0.93 -14.43
N ASN A 93 -13.95 -0.25 -14.56
CA ASN A 93 -14.31 -1.47 -13.81
C ASN A 93 -15.79 -1.91 -13.90
N ALA A 94 -16.45 -1.51 -14.99
CA ALA A 94 -17.76 -1.99 -15.39
C ALA A 94 -17.77 -2.41 -16.86
N ILE A 95 -18.69 -3.32 -17.21
CA ILE A 95 -18.94 -3.74 -18.58
C ILE A 95 -20.05 -2.88 -19.18
N TRP A 96 -19.87 -2.48 -20.44
CA TRP A 96 -20.79 -1.66 -21.22
C TRP A 96 -21.04 -2.30 -22.59
N LEU A 97 -22.23 -2.11 -23.17
CA LEU A 97 -22.52 -2.48 -24.54
C LEU A 97 -22.65 -1.24 -25.44
N LEU A 98 -22.05 -1.29 -26.63
CA LEU A 98 -21.90 -0.19 -27.57
C LEU A 98 -22.08 -0.73 -29.01
N PRO A 99 -22.76 -0.04 -29.95
CA PRO A 99 -22.74 -0.44 -31.35
C PRO A 99 -21.33 -0.40 -31.96
N LEU A 100 -21.02 -1.25 -32.95
CA LEU A 100 -19.73 -1.20 -33.67
C LEU A 100 -19.50 0.13 -34.43
N ALA A 101 -20.56 0.93 -34.63
CA ALA A 101 -20.49 2.29 -35.16
C ALA A 101 -20.18 3.37 -34.11
N GLY A 102 -20.14 3.02 -32.83
CA GLY A 102 -19.93 3.95 -31.71
C GLY A 102 -21.21 4.60 -31.16
N GLY A 103 -21.03 5.64 -30.34
CA GLY A 103 -22.10 6.40 -29.67
C GLY A 103 -22.09 6.26 -28.14
N THR A 104 -23.25 6.44 -27.50
CA THR A 104 -23.38 6.28 -26.05
C THR A 104 -23.48 4.80 -25.67
N ALA A 105 -22.62 4.36 -24.74
CA ALA A 105 -22.59 2.98 -24.27
C ALA A 105 -23.62 2.73 -23.16
N ARG A 106 -24.35 1.61 -23.24
CA ARG A 106 -25.26 1.17 -22.18
C ARG A 106 -24.50 0.35 -21.15
N ARG A 107 -24.50 0.81 -19.89
CA ARG A 107 -23.95 0.05 -18.75
C ARG A 107 -24.64 -1.31 -18.60
N LEU A 108 -23.87 -2.36 -18.30
CA LEU A 108 -24.35 -3.74 -18.13
C LEU A 108 -24.16 -4.27 -16.71
N THR A 109 -23.04 -3.94 -16.04
CA THR A 109 -22.74 -4.37 -14.66
C THR A 109 -22.73 -3.19 -13.69
N ASP A 110 -23.14 -3.43 -12.43
CA ASP A 110 -23.00 -2.47 -11.33
C ASP A 110 -21.54 -2.25 -10.90
N ASP A 111 -21.32 -1.32 -9.96
CA ASP A 111 -20.00 -0.98 -9.41
C ASP A 111 -19.43 -2.05 -8.45
N VAL A 112 -20.28 -2.93 -7.93
CA VAL A 112 -19.92 -3.92 -6.90
C VAL A 112 -19.39 -5.21 -7.53
N LEU A 113 -19.82 -5.52 -8.76
CA LEU A 113 -19.29 -6.64 -9.54
C LEU A 113 -17.80 -6.48 -9.91
N ASP A 114 -17.29 -5.25 -10.01
CA ASP A 114 -15.88 -4.97 -10.33
C ASP A 114 -15.39 -5.77 -11.55
N ALA A 115 -16.07 -5.54 -12.67
CA ALA A 115 -16.16 -6.46 -13.80
C ALA A 115 -15.25 -6.05 -14.95
N THR A 116 -14.42 -6.98 -15.42
CA THR A 116 -13.45 -6.76 -16.51
C THR A 116 -13.32 -7.98 -17.43
N GLN A 117 -12.64 -7.79 -18.55
CA GLN A 117 -12.39 -8.79 -19.61
C GLN A 117 -13.65 -9.55 -20.06
N PRO A 118 -14.64 -8.84 -20.65
CA PRO A 118 -15.82 -9.48 -21.23
C PRO A 118 -15.47 -10.36 -22.43
N HIS A 119 -16.14 -11.50 -22.57
CA HIS A 119 -16.16 -12.34 -23.75
C HIS A 119 -17.58 -12.77 -24.06
N TRP A 120 -17.99 -12.69 -25.33
CA TRP A 120 -19.32 -13.13 -25.75
C TRP A 120 -19.47 -14.65 -25.72
N ALA A 121 -20.66 -15.13 -25.39
CA ALA A 121 -21.07 -16.48 -25.75
C ALA A 121 -21.44 -16.53 -27.25
N PRO A 122 -21.17 -17.64 -27.96
CA PRO A 122 -21.51 -17.77 -29.39
C PRO A 122 -23.01 -17.63 -29.73
N ASP A 123 -23.89 -17.69 -28.73
CA ASP A 123 -25.34 -17.45 -28.90
C ASP A 123 -25.73 -15.96 -28.97
N GLY A 124 -24.79 -15.03 -28.68
CA GLY A 124 -25.04 -13.59 -28.63
C GLY A 124 -25.92 -13.11 -27.47
N ARG A 125 -26.30 -14.00 -26.53
CA ARG A 125 -27.29 -13.70 -25.47
C ARG A 125 -26.68 -13.37 -24.12
N SER A 126 -25.38 -13.61 -23.96
CA SER A 126 -24.70 -13.45 -22.67
C SER A 126 -23.19 -13.22 -22.83
N LEU A 127 -22.60 -12.62 -21.80
CA LEU A 127 -21.15 -12.48 -21.65
C LEU A 127 -20.65 -13.37 -20.51
N VAL A 128 -19.42 -13.86 -20.64
CA VAL A 128 -18.58 -14.33 -19.52
C VAL A 128 -17.52 -13.27 -19.24
N PHE A 129 -17.16 -13.06 -17.98
CA PHE A 129 -16.21 -12.03 -17.55
C PHE A 129 -15.53 -12.42 -16.23
N GLN A 130 -14.44 -11.74 -15.86
CA GLN A 130 -13.83 -11.87 -14.54
C GLN A 130 -14.37 -10.78 -13.60
N SER A 131 -14.66 -11.13 -12.36
CA SER A 131 -15.17 -10.21 -11.34
C SER A 131 -14.41 -10.41 -10.02
N PHE A 132 -14.10 -9.32 -9.32
CA PHE A 132 -13.45 -9.36 -8.00
C PHE A 132 -14.43 -9.20 -6.82
N ARG A 133 -15.75 -9.27 -7.09
CA ARG A 133 -16.84 -9.01 -6.13
C ARG A 133 -16.60 -9.61 -4.73
N ASP A 134 -16.19 -10.87 -4.68
CA ASP A 134 -16.15 -11.68 -3.46
C ASP A 134 -14.75 -11.70 -2.79
N GLY A 135 -13.80 -10.89 -3.26
CA GLY A 135 -12.41 -10.85 -2.73
C GLY A 135 -11.45 -11.87 -3.37
N THR A 136 -11.92 -12.56 -4.39
CA THR A 136 -11.19 -13.47 -5.29
C THR A 136 -11.55 -13.10 -6.73
N TYR A 137 -10.67 -13.39 -7.69
CA TYR A 137 -11.10 -13.39 -9.09
C TYR A 137 -11.83 -14.66 -9.41
N ASP A 138 -13.07 -14.49 -9.85
CA ASP A 138 -13.93 -15.57 -10.27
C ASP A 138 -14.52 -15.27 -11.64
N LEU A 139 -14.84 -16.33 -12.37
CA LEU A 139 -15.56 -16.21 -13.62
C LEU A 139 -17.05 -16.03 -13.35
N TRP A 140 -17.69 -15.09 -14.03
CA TRP A 140 -19.13 -14.81 -13.93
C TRP A 140 -19.76 -14.77 -15.33
N ARG A 141 -21.07 -15.07 -15.42
CA ARG A 141 -21.88 -14.95 -16.63
C ARG A 141 -23.08 -14.04 -16.38
N ILE A 142 -23.41 -13.17 -17.34
CA ILE A 142 -24.56 -12.24 -17.31
C ILE A 142 -25.28 -12.23 -18.66
N GLY A 143 -26.60 -12.05 -18.67
CA GLY A 143 -27.37 -11.80 -19.89
C GLY A 143 -27.08 -10.42 -20.48
N VAL A 144 -27.25 -10.25 -21.79
CA VAL A 144 -27.02 -8.95 -22.47
C VAL A 144 -28.05 -7.86 -22.08
N ASP A 145 -29.16 -8.26 -21.50
CA ASP A 145 -30.17 -7.41 -20.84
C ASP A 145 -29.74 -6.95 -19.43
N GLY A 146 -28.65 -7.49 -18.89
CA GLY A 146 -28.18 -7.28 -17.51
C GLY A 146 -28.77 -8.26 -16.49
N SER A 147 -29.59 -9.22 -16.91
CA SER A 147 -30.23 -10.20 -16.02
C SER A 147 -29.36 -11.44 -15.77
N GLY A 148 -29.73 -12.24 -14.75
CA GLY A 148 -29.15 -13.58 -14.55
C GLY A 148 -27.66 -13.64 -14.21
N ALA A 149 -27.07 -12.55 -13.71
CA ALA A 149 -25.68 -12.51 -13.26
C ALA A 149 -25.37 -13.63 -12.24
N ARG A 150 -24.45 -14.54 -12.59
CA ARG A 150 -24.08 -15.70 -11.75
C ARG A 150 -22.60 -16.04 -11.82
N ARG A 151 -22.03 -16.38 -10.66
CA ARG A 151 -20.68 -16.95 -10.50
C ARG A 151 -20.60 -18.33 -11.16
N LEU A 152 -19.45 -18.66 -11.77
CA LEU A 152 -19.16 -19.91 -12.47
C LEU A 152 -18.05 -20.72 -11.79
N THR A 153 -17.03 -20.06 -11.22
CA THR A 153 -15.93 -20.69 -10.49
C THR A 153 -15.87 -20.22 -9.02
N SER A 154 -15.12 -20.92 -8.17
CA SER A 154 -14.98 -20.55 -6.74
C SER A 154 -13.74 -21.14 -6.05
N GLY A 155 -13.35 -20.53 -4.94
CA GLY A 155 -12.23 -20.94 -4.06
C GLY A 155 -11.14 -19.87 -3.98
N ASP A 156 -10.02 -20.21 -3.34
CA ASP A 156 -8.95 -19.26 -2.98
C ASP A 156 -8.04 -18.84 -4.16
N GLY A 157 -8.15 -19.53 -5.30
CA GLY A 157 -7.46 -19.23 -6.55
C GLY A 157 -8.04 -18.01 -7.26
N TYR A 158 -7.25 -17.38 -8.14
CA TYR A 158 -7.69 -16.31 -9.02
C TYR A 158 -7.90 -16.86 -10.44
N ASP A 159 -9.16 -16.98 -10.85
CA ASP A 159 -9.55 -17.43 -12.18
C ASP A 159 -9.82 -16.20 -13.08
N GLN A 160 -9.05 -16.04 -14.16
CA GLN A 160 -8.95 -14.79 -14.93
C GLN A 160 -8.90 -15.01 -16.45
N GLU A 161 -9.04 -13.92 -17.20
CA GLU A 161 -8.92 -13.87 -18.68
C GLU A 161 -9.84 -14.85 -19.46
N PRO A 162 -11.15 -14.96 -19.12
CA PRO A 162 -12.02 -16.00 -19.68
C PRO A 162 -12.27 -15.85 -21.18
N LYS A 163 -12.15 -16.95 -21.93
CA LYS A 163 -12.62 -17.08 -23.32
C LYS A 163 -13.59 -18.23 -23.48
N VAL A 164 -14.78 -17.97 -24.01
CA VAL A 164 -15.78 -19.01 -24.30
C VAL A 164 -15.38 -19.80 -25.55
N SER A 165 -15.56 -21.12 -25.54
CA SER A 165 -15.28 -21.98 -26.69
C SER A 165 -16.18 -21.64 -27.90
N PRO A 166 -15.74 -21.91 -29.15
CA PRO A 166 -16.56 -21.68 -30.34
C PRO A 166 -17.91 -22.43 -30.36
N ASP A 167 -18.00 -23.57 -29.66
CA ASP A 167 -19.25 -24.34 -29.51
C ASP A 167 -20.12 -23.91 -28.32
N GLY A 168 -19.66 -22.92 -27.53
CA GLY A 168 -20.38 -22.36 -26.39
C GLY A 168 -20.48 -23.26 -25.15
N ARG A 169 -19.81 -24.42 -25.14
CA ARG A 169 -19.89 -25.39 -24.03
C ARG A 169 -18.86 -25.19 -22.92
N SER A 170 -17.76 -24.51 -23.20
CA SER A 170 -16.65 -24.41 -22.25
C SER A 170 -16.08 -23.00 -22.16
N VAL A 171 -15.28 -22.75 -21.13
CA VAL A 171 -14.48 -21.52 -20.96
C VAL A 171 -13.04 -21.90 -20.67
N ALA A 172 -12.10 -21.36 -21.43
CA ALA A 172 -10.67 -21.42 -21.11
C ALA A 172 -10.30 -20.18 -20.29
N PHE A 173 -9.45 -20.34 -19.27
CA PHE A 173 -9.06 -19.27 -18.35
C PHE A 173 -7.69 -19.53 -17.74
N ALA A 174 -7.01 -18.47 -17.30
CA ALA A 174 -5.81 -18.58 -16.48
C ALA A 174 -6.21 -18.77 -15.01
N SER A 175 -5.50 -19.63 -14.28
CA SER A 175 -5.72 -19.85 -12.84
C SER A 175 -4.38 -20.01 -12.12
N ASP A 176 -4.33 -19.60 -10.84
CA ASP A 176 -3.20 -19.87 -9.93
C ASP A 176 -3.53 -20.88 -8.83
N ARG A 177 -4.66 -21.58 -8.97
CA ARG A 177 -5.20 -22.59 -8.06
C ARG A 177 -4.18 -23.70 -7.73
N ASP A 178 -4.32 -24.25 -6.52
CA ASP A 178 -3.40 -25.25 -5.95
C ASP A 178 -1.94 -24.75 -5.90
N ASN A 179 -1.77 -23.42 -5.75
CA ASN A 179 -0.52 -22.67 -5.74
C ASN A 179 0.32 -22.76 -7.03
N ALA A 180 -0.31 -23.06 -8.17
CA ALA A 180 0.38 -23.26 -9.46
C ALA A 180 -0.27 -22.47 -10.60
N GLY A 181 0.52 -21.72 -11.36
CA GLY A 181 0.05 -21.01 -12.56
C GLY A 181 -0.23 -21.98 -13.71
N ARG A 182 -1.49 -22.04 -14.16
CA ARG A 182 -1.98 -22.97 -15.19
C ARG A 182 -3.04 -22.34 -16.08
N ILE A 183 -3.24 -22.93 -17.26
CA ILE A 183 -4.45 -22.73 -18.06
C ILE A 183 -5.42 -23.88 -17.77
N GLU A 184 -6.66 -23.53 -17.45
CA GLU A 184 -7.74 -24.48 -17.20
C GLU A 184 -8.89 -24.31 -18.22
N VAL A 185 -9.71 -25.36 -18.34
CA VAL A 185 -10.96 -25.36 -19.09
C VAL A 185 -12.11 -25.80 -18.17
N LEU A 186 -13.14 -24.96 -18.08
CA LEU A 186 -14.40 -25.21 -17.37
C LEU A 186 -15.49 -25.65 -18.35
N ASP A 187 -16.19 -26.73 -18.06
CA ASP A 187 -17.42 -27.13 -18.74
C ASP A 187 -18.64 -26.40 -18.13
N LEU A 188 -19.40 -25.70 -18.98
CA LEU A 188 -20.51 -24.83 -18.55
C LEU A 188 -21.81 -25.56 -18.22
N ALA A 189 -21.93 -26.86 -18.52
CA ALA A 189 -23.11 -27.67 -18.26
C ALA A 189 -22.99 -28.44 -16.92
N THR A 190 -21.79 -28.88 -16.58
CA THR A 190 -21.47 -29.71 -15.40
C THR A 190 -20.75 -28.93 -14.30
N GLY A 191 -20.08 -27.82 -14.63
CA GLY A 191 -19.17 -27.12 -13.71
C GLY A 191 -17.83 -27.84 -13.50
N ALA A 192 -17.53 -28.90 -14.25
CA ALA A 192 -16.27 -29.61 -14.15
C ALA A 192 -15.12 -28.79 -14.75
N ARG A 193 -13.99 -28.70 -14.03
CA ARG A 193 -12.76 -28.04 -14.49
C ARG A 193 -11.66 -29.05 -14.76
N ARG A 194 -10.76 -28.74 -15.69
CA ARG A 194 -9.50 -29.47 -15.92
C ARG A 194 -8.37 -28.49 -16.27
N ALA A 195 -7.20 -28.67 -15.67
CA ALA A 195 -5.97 -28.09 -16.21
C ALA A 195 -5.65 -28.71 -17.57
N ILE A 196 -5.26 -27.87 -18.54
CA ILE A 196 -4.79 -28.32 -19.86
C ILE A 196 -3.27 -28.18 -20.01
N THR A 197 -2.64 -27.29 -19.25
CA THR A 197 -1.18 -27.24 -19.08
C THR A 197 -0.75 -28.00 -17.82
N ARG A 198 0.49 -28.52 -17.79
CA ARG A 198 1.00 -29.44 -16.76
C ARG A 198 2.07 -28.86 -15.83
N GLN A 199 2.76 -27.80 -16.24
CA GLN A 199 3.83 -27.15 -15.49
C GLN A 199 3.26 -25.99 -14.67
N ASP A 200 3.85 -25.71 -13.50
CA ASP A 200 3.71 -24.42 -12.82
C ASP A 200 4.64 -23.41 -13.50
N ARG A 201 4.05 -22.45 -14.20
CA ARG A 201 4.71 -21.33 -14.89
C ARG A 201 3.80 -20.12 -14.79
N ASP A 202 4.31 -18.92 -15.08
CA ASP A 202 3.41 -17.78 -15.29
C ASP A 202 2.72 -17.94 -16.66
N LEU A 203 1.45 -18.35 -16.66
CA LEU A 203 0.65 -18.62 -17.85
C LEU A 203 -0.60 -17.75 -17.85
N ALA A 204 -0.84 -17.04 -18.95
CA ALA A 204 -1.84 -15.99 -19.02
C ALA A 204 -2.54 -15.91 -20.40
N MET A 205 -3.62 -15.14 -20.44
CA MET A 205 -4.30 -14.65 -21.65
C MET A 205 -4.57 -15.76 -22.69
N PRO A 206 -5.36 -16.80 -22.35
CA PRO A 206 -5.69 -17.86 -23.29
C PRO A 206 -6.57 -17.37 -24.44
N THR A 207 -6.60 -18.12 -25.54
CA THR A 207 -7.55 -17.98 -26.66
C THR A 207 -7.79 -19.31 -27.38
N TRP A 208 -8.98 -19.50 -27.95
CA TRP A 208 -9.32 -20.73 -28.68
C TRP A 208 -8.94 -20.61 -30.16
N SER A 209 -8.54 -21.72 -30.79
CA SER A 209 -8.56 -21.82 -32.26
C SER A 209 -9.99 -21.69 -32.79
N PRO A 210 -10.21 -21.19 -34.02
CA PRO A 210 -11.56 -21.05 -34.59
C PRO A 210 -12.35 -22.37 -34.71
N ASP A 211 -11.66 -23.51 -34.79
CA ASP A 211 -12.26 -24.85 -34.81
C ASP A 211 -12.42 -25.49 -33.42
N GLY A 212 -11.99 -24.80 -32.35
CA GLY A 212 -12.11 -25.23 -30.96
C GLY A 212 -11.20 -26.38 -30.53
N ARG A 213 -10.21 -26.77 -31.37
CA ARG A 213 -9.30 -27.90 -31.08
C ARG A 213 -8.08 -27.53 -30.25
N GLU A 214 -7.54 -26.34 -30.44
CA GLU A 214 -6.37 -25.84 -29.70
C GLU A 214 -6.77 -24.68 -28.78
N VAL A 215 -6.07 -24.54 -27.66
CA VAL A 215 -6.06 -23.32 -26.85
C VAL A 215 -4.64 -22.76 -26.85
N ALA A 216 -4.46 -21.57 -27.41
CA ALA A 216 -3.23 -20.81 -27.30
C ALA A 216 -3.20 -19.98 -26.01
N TYR A 217 -2.02 -19.66 -25.50
CA TYR A 217 -1.80 -18.88 -24.28
C TYR A 217 -0.42 -18.21 -24.29
N VAL A 218 -0.28 -17.16 -23.49
CA VAL A 218 1.02 -16.52 -23.18
C VAL A 218 1.73 -17.34 -22.10
N ALA A 219 3.03 -17.55 -22.25
CA ALA A 219 3.87 -18.21 -21.26
C ALA A 219 5.11 -17.36 -20.92
N GLU A 220 5.23 -17.02 -19.63
CA GLU A 220 6.26 -16.16 -19.02
C GLU A 220 6.44 -14.80 -19.73
N TYR A 221 5.41 -14.37 -20.46
CA TYR A 221 5.41 -13.26 -21.42
C TYR A 221 6.47 -13.32 -22.54
N GLY A 222 7.40 -14.28 -22.53
CA GLY A 222 8.43 -14.47 -23.56
C GLY A 222 7.99 -15.31 -24.76
N SER A 223 6.89 -16.07 -24.66
CA SER A 223 6.39 -16.91 -25.76
C SER A 223 4.87 -16.98 -25.81
N ILE A 224 4.34 -17.34 -26.98
CA ILE A 224 2.96 -17.80 -27.15
C ILE A 224 3.01 -19.27 -27.54
N GLU A 225 2.34 -20.10 -26.75
CA GLU A 225 2.23 -21.55 -26.93
C GLU A 225 0.79 -21.94 -27.22
N ALA A 226 0.55 -23.18 -27.67
CA ALA A 226 -0.78 -23.76 -27.80
C ALA A 226 -0.81 -25.24 -27.40
N VAL A 227 -1.92 -25.66 -26.80
CA VAL A 227 -2.21 -27.07 -26.47
C VAL A 227 -3.36 -27.58 -27.31
N ASP A 228 -3.13 -28.70 -28.03
CA ASP A 228 -4.20 -29.48 -28.66
C ASP A 228 -4.98 -30.25 -27.59
N LEU A 229 -6.31 -30.07 -27.57
CA LEU A 229 -7.17 -30.55 -26.49
C LEU A 229 -7.51 -32.05 -26.59
N GLY A 230 -7.25 -32.71 -27.73
CA GLY A 230 -7.52 -34.13 -27.95
C GLY A 230 -6.33 -35.03 -27.59
N THR A 231 -5.11 -34.53 -27.78
CA THR A 231 -3.84 -35.22 -27.49
C THR A 231 -3.19 -34.74 -26.20
N GLY A 232 -3.45 -33.50 -25.77
CA GLY A 232 -2.74 -32.86 -24.67
C GLY A 232 -1.27 -32.55 -24.99
N ALA A 233 -0.93 -32.41 -26.29
CA ALA A 233 0.39 -31.99 -26.75
C ALA A 233 0.47 -30.45 -26.79
N ALA A 234 1.57 -29.90 -26.28
CA ALA A 234 1.88 -28.47 -26.35
C ALA A 234 2.87 -28.18 -27.48
N ARG A 235 2.74 -27.02 -28.13
CA ARG A 235 3.68 -26.50 -29.13
C ARG A 235 3.85 -24.98 -29.00
N THR A 236 5.06 -24.48 -29.18
CA THR A 236 5.30 -23.04 -29.34
C THR A 236 4.69 -22.56 -30.66
N LEU A 237 3.91 -21.47 -30.63
CA LEU A 237 3.47 -20.76 -31.85
C LEU A 237 4.52 -19.74 -32.30
N LEU A 238 5.01 -18.92 -31.36
CA LEU A 238 6.12 -17.99 -31.56
C LEU A 238 6.83 -17.66 -30.25
N THR A 239 8.06 -17.17 -30.36
CA THR A 239 8.89 -16.67 -29.24
C THR A 239 9.23 -15.21 -29.51
N GLY A 240 9.18 -14.37 -28.47
CA GLY A 240 9.47 -12.95 -28.57
C GLY A 240 10.97 -12.63 -28.58
N PRO A 241 11.36 -11.40 -28.94
CA PRO A 241 12.66 -10.83 -28.58
C PRO A 241 12.90 -10.92 -27.07
N ALA A 242 14.16 -11.12 -26.65
CA ALA A 242 14.51 -11.29 -25.23
C ALA A 242 14.33 -10.03 -24.36
N ASP A 243 14.15 -8.86 -24.98
CA ASP A 243 13.86 -7.56 -24.40
C ASP A 243 12.37 -7.16 -24.54
N ALA A 244 11.51 -8.09 -24.97
CA ALA A 244 10.11 -7.85 -25.24
C ALA A 244 9.18 -8.84 -24.53
N ALA A 245 8.02 -8.34 -24.12
CA ALA A 245 6.92 -9.12 -23.55
C ALA A 245 5.75 -9.23 -24.54
N LEU A 246 5.08 -10.38 -24.56
CA LEU A 246 4.02 -10.75 -25.49
C LEU A 246 2.69 -10.89 -24.76
N TYR A 247 1.63 -10.31 -25.31
CA TYR A 247 0.32 -10.24 -24.67
C TYR A 247 -0.82 -10.61 -25.63
N ALA A 248 -1.85 -11.20 -25.05
CA ALA A 248 -3.20 -11.31 -25.61
C ALA A 248 -3.30 -11.84 -27.06
N PRO A 249 -2.87 -13.10 -27.32
CA PRO A 249 -3.02 -13.74 -28.63
C PRO A 249 -4.48 -13.84 -29.10
N SER A 250 -4.67 -13.77 -30.42
CA SER A 250 -5.97 -13.83 -31.09
C SER A 250 -5.85 -14.39 -32.51
N PHE A 251 -6.45 -15.55 -32.77
CA PHE A 251 -6.41 -16.20 -34.08
C PHE A 251 -7.28 -15.49 -35.11
N ALA A 252 -6.77 -15.38 -36.34
CA ALA A 252 -7.56 -14.97 -37.49
C ALA A 252 -8.71 -15.96 -37.76
N PRO A 253 -9.82 -15.55 -38.43
CA PRO A 253 -10.98 -16.42 -38.66
C PRO A 253 -10.71 -17.69 -39.50
N ASP A 254 -9.58 -17.75 -40.21
CA ASP A 254 -9.12 -18.93 -40.95
C ASP A 254 -8.18 -19.85 -40.15
N GLY A 255 -7.81 -19.46 -38.92
CA GLY A 255 -6.88 -20.16 -38.04
C GLY A 255 -5.41 -20.10 -38.47
N ARG A 256 -5.05 -19.33 -39.51
CA ARG A 256 -3.72 -19.37 -40.13
C ARG A 256 -2.75 -18.27 -39.69
N ARG A 257 -3.28 -17.21 -39.09
CA ARG A 257 -2.52 -16.04 -38.63
C ARG A 257 -2.88 -15.69 -37.20
N LEU A 258 -1.95 -15.04 -36.51
CA LEU A 258 -2.06 -14.67 -35.10
C LEU A 258 -1.84 -13.17 -34.93
N ALA A 259 -2.82 -12.48 -34.38
CA ALA A 259 -2.65 -11.12 -33.86
C ALA A 259 -2.34 -11.18 -32.36
N TYR A 260 -1.48 -10.29 -31.89
CA TYR A 260 -1.06 -10.17 -30.48
C TYR A 260 -0.50 -8.76 -30.24
N VAL A 261 -0.18 -8.42 -28.99
CA VAL A 261 0.51 -7.17 -28.65
C VAL A 261 1.92 -7.48 -28.17
N ARG A 262 2.92 -6.74 -28.66
CA ARG A 262 4.30 -6.79 -28.18
C ARG A 262 4.60 -5.52 -27.41
N VAL A 263 5.19 -5.65 -26.22
CA VAL A 263 5.69 -4.51 -25.42
C VAL A 263 7.21 -4.61 -25.34
N THR A 264 7.92 -3.51 -25.65
CA THR A 264 9.38 -3.43 -25.63
C THR A 264 9.78 -2.10 -24.99
N GLY A 265 10.18 -2.15 -23.71
CA GLY A 265 10.33 -0.96 -22.89
C GLY A 265 9.04 -0.13 -22.84
N ALA A 266 9.14 1.17 -23.15
CA ALA A 266 8.01 2.09 -23.14
C ALA A 266 7.11 2.07 -24.39
N ARG A 267 7.33 1.14 -25.35
CA ARG A 267 6.49 1.01 -26.56
C ARG A 267 5.64 -0.24 -26.51
N ALA A 268 4.37 -0.14 -26.90
CA ALA A 268 3.52 -1.27 -27.24
C ALA A 268 3.14 -1.25 -28.72
N GLU A 269 3.06 -2.42 -29.35
CA GLU A 269 2.87 -2.58 -30.79
C GLU A 269 1.81 -3.65 -31.06
N LEU A 270 0.85 -3.35 -31.92
CA LEU A 270 -0.07 -4.34 -32.48
C LEU A 270 0.67 -5.15 -33.54
N MET A 271 0.71 -6.45 -33.36
CA MET A 271 1.40 -7.40 -34.21
C MET A 271 0.41 -8.26 -35.00
N VAL A 272 0.77 -8.62 -36.23
CA VAL A 272 0.18 -9.72 -37.00
C VAL A 272 1.33 -10.58 -37.50
N ASP A 273 1.40 -11.81 -37.02
CA ASP A 273 2.47 -12.78 -37.28
C ASP A 273 3.86 -12.21 -36.92
N ASP A 274 4.71 -11.87 -37.90
CA ASP A 274 6.02 -11.24 -37.69
C ASP A 274 6.01 -9.70 -37.82
N ARG A 275 4.86 -9.10 -38.17
CA ARG A 275 4.77 -7.69 -38.60
C ARG A 275 4.13 -6.80 -37.54
N VAL A 276 4.78 -5.68 -37.26
CA VAL A 276 4.13 -4.52 -36.63
C VAL A 276 3.11 -3.96 -37.62
N VAL A 277 1.87 -3.72 -37.16
CA VAL A 277 0.81 -3.09 -37.98
C VAL A 277 0.33 -1.75 -37.42
N SER A 278 0.52 -1.48 -36.12
CA SER A 278 0.32 -0.16 -35.51
C SER A 278 1.43 0.83 -35.90
N GLU A 279 1.19 2.13 -35.69
CA GLU A 279 2.16 3.21 -35.97
C GLU A 279 2.82 3.72 -34.68
N ASP A 280 2.65 5.00 -34.31
CA ASP A 280 3.13 5.59 -33.04
C ASP A 280 2.04 5.57 -31.94
N GLU A 281 1.38 4.42 -31.83
CA GLU A 281 0.20 4.19 -30.99
C GLU A 281 0.60 3.55 -29.67
N ASP A 282 0.01 3.97 -28.55
CA ASP A 282 0.15 3.29 -27.26
C ASP A 282 -0.89 2.18 -27.14
N VAL A 283 -0.60 1.06 -27.82
CA VAL A 283 -1.49 -0.12 -27.92
C VAL A 283 -1.63 -0.81 -26.56
N PHE A 284 -2.86 -0.97 -26.08
CA PHE A 284 -3.08 -1.65 -24.81
C PHE A 284 -2.85 -3.16 -24.93
N PRO A 285 -2.21 -3.83 -23.96
CA PRO A 285 -1.85 -5.26 -24.01
C PRO A 285 -3.07 -6.18 -23.79
N LEU A 286 -4.08 -6.03 -24.64
CA LEU A 286 -5.39 -6.66 -24.58
C LEU A 286 -5.77 -7.20 -25.96
N ALA A 287 -6.64 -8.21 -26.00
CA ALA A 287 -6.78 -9.07 -27.18
C ALA A 287 -7.37 -8.31 -28.38
N PRO A 288 -6.66 -8.21 -29.53
CA PRO A 288 -7.22 -7.66 -30.74
C PRO A 288 -8.29 -8.60 -31.30
N VAL A 289 -9.36 -8.04 -31.84
CA VAL A 289 -10.53 -8.77 -32.35
C VAL A 289 -10.56 -8.67 -33.87
N TRP A 290 -10.56 -9.81 -34.56
CA TRP A 290 -10.64 -9.86 -36.02
C TRP A 290 -12.07 -9.54 -36.49
N LEU A 291 -12.24 -8.42 -37.21
CA LEU A 291 -13.51 -8.08 -37.89
C LEU A 291 -13.65 -8.81 -39.22
N SER A 292 -12.52 -9.06 -39.90
CA SER A 292 -12.40 -9.91 -41.08
C SER A 292 -10.95 -10.34 -41.24
N ALA A 293 -10.64 -11.18 -42.24
CA ALA A 293 -9.24 -11.47 -42.57
C ALA A 293 -8.40 -10.22 -42.96
N GLY A 294 -9.05 -9.11 -43.33
CA GLY A 294 -8.39 -7.86 -43.71
C GLY A 294 -8.49 -6.73 -42.67
N GLU A 295 -9.13 -6.92 -41.51
CA GLU A 295 -9.39 -5.83 -40.56
C GLU A 295 -9.42 -6.30 -39.09
N LEU A 296 -8.72 -5.55 -38.24
CA LEU A 296 -8.67 -5.72 -36.78
C LEU A 296 -9.40 -4.58 -36.07
N LEU A 297 -9.96 -4.91 -34.90
CA LEU A 297 -10.39 -4.00 -33.85
C LEU A 297 -9.45 -4.19 -32.64
N TYR A 298 -9.05 -3.11 -31.97
CA TYR A 298 -8.12 -3.11 -30.85
C TYR A 298 -8.32 -1.84 -30.02
N THR A 299 -7.55 -1.65 -28.94
CA THR A 299 -7.58 -0.45 -28.12
C THR A 299 -6.19 0.15 -27.98
N ALA A 300 -6.09 1.47 -28.14
CA ALA A 300 -4.86 2.24 -28.14
C ALA A 300 -5.14 3.72 -27.85
N ASP A 301 -4.23 4.40 -27.16
CA ASP A 301 -4.32 5.84 -26.87
C ASP A 301 -5.67 6.26 -26.24
N GLY A 302 -6.22 5.39 -25.39
CA GLY A 302 -7.50 5.59 -24.70
C GLY A 302 -8.74 5.29 -25.56
N ARG A 303 -8.58 5.05 -26.87
CA ARG A 303 -9.65 4.91 -27.86
C ARG A 303 -9.87 3.45 -28.29
N ILE A 304 -11.07 3.16 -28.78
CA ILE A 304 -11.36 1.93 -29.54
C ILE A 304 -10.98 2.19 -31.01
N CYS A 305 -10.12 1.35 -31.56
CA CYS A 305 -9.48 1.53 -32.86
C CYS A 305 -9.82 0.39 -33.82
N ARG A 306 -9.98 0.72 -35.10
CA ARG A 306 -10.06 -0.20 -36.23
C ARG A 306 -8.88 0.05 -37.15
N ARG A 307 -8.26 -1.01 -37.68
CA ARG A 307 -7.14 -0.93 -38.62
C ARG A 307 -7.28 -2.02 -39.67
N ARG A 308 -7.15 -1.63 -40.94
CA ARG A 308 -7.12 -2.57 -42.06
C ARG A 308 -5.68 -2.99 -42.35
N LEU A 309 -5.53 -4.18 -42.94
CA LEU A 309 -4.24 -4.84 -43.16
C LEU A 309 -3.78 -4.80 -44.63
N ASP A 310 -4.58 -4.21 -45.53
CA ASP A 310 -4.20 -3.90 -46.90
C ASP A 310 -3.41 -2.58 -46.99
N GLY A 311 -2.57 -2.46 -48.03
CA GLY A 311 -1.43 -1.52 -48.13
C GLY A 311 -1.75 -0.03 -48.31
N GLY A 312 -2.73 0.49 -47.56
CA GLY A 312 -3.12 1.89 -47.44
C GLY A 312 -4.23 2.12 -46.40
N GLY A 313 -4.54 1.12 -45.58
CA GLY A 313 -5.70 1.08 -44.68
C GLY A 313 -5.49 1.77 -43.34
N GLY A 314 -5.61 3.11 -43.30
CA GLY A 314 -5.41 3.91 -42.10
C GLY A 314 -6.33 3.57 -40.91
N ARG A 315 -5.87 3.95 -39.71
CA ARG A 315 -6.61 3.86 -38.43
C ARG A 315 -7.94 4.62 -38.49
N ALA A 316 -9.01 4.00 -38.02
CA ALA A 316 -10.30 4.62 -37.76
C ALA A 316 -10.70 4.40 -36.29
N GLU A 317 -11.44 5.32 -35.69
CA GLU A 317 -11.90 5.19 -34.30
C GLU A 317 -13.38 4.77 -34.23
N VAL A 318 -13.72 4.00 -33.19
CA VAL A 318 -15.11 3.74 -32.78
C VAL A 318 -15.37 4.62 -31.55
N PRO A 319 -16.04 5.78 -31.70
CA PRO A 319 -16.21 6.72 -30.59
C PRO A 319 -17.17 6.14 -29.55
N PHE A 320 -16.87 6.33 -28.27
CA PHE A 320 -17.75 5.92 -27.18
C PHE A 320 -18.14 7.08 -26.26
N THR A 321 -19.14 6.87 -25.43
CA THR A 321 -19.43 7.70 -24.25
C THR A 321 -19.94 6.79 -23.15
N ALA A 322 -19.22 6.68 -22.04
CA ALA A 322 -19.68 5.97 -20.85
C ALA A 322 -19.88 6.97 -19.71
N THR A 323 -21.12 7.12 -19.23
CA THR A 323 -21.43 8.01 -18.10
C THR A 323 -21.33 7.28 -16.78
N VAL A 324 -20.42 7.70 -15.91
CA VAL A 324 -20.38 7.28 -14.51
C VAL A 324 -20.79 8.40 -13.57
N GLU A 325 -20.83 8.11 -12.27
CA GLU A 325 -21.05 9.09 -11.20
C GLU A 325 -19.85 9.08 -10.25
N VAL A 326 -19.51 10.22 -9.68
CA VAL A 326 -18.58 10.34 -8.55
C VAL A 326 -19.21 11.12 -7.41
N ARG A 327 -18.81 10.80 -6.18
CA ARG A 327 -19.21 11.55 -4.99
C ARG A 327 -18.24 12.70 -4.78
N ARG A 328 -18.75 13.93 -4.61
CA ARG A 328 -17.90 15.08 -4.32
C ARG A 328 -17.41 15.03 -2.87
N VAL A 329 -16.09 15.00 -2.69
CA VAL A 329 -15.42 15.21 -1.41
C VAL A 329 -15.13 16.71 -1.23
N ASP A 330 -15.35 17.19 0.00
CA ASP A 330 -15.15 18.59 0.38
C ASP A 330 -14.20 18.68 1.59
N HIS A 331 -12.91 18.78 1.29
CA HIS A 331 -11.83 18.85 2.27
C HIS A 331 -11.88 20.11 3.14
N ASP A 332 -12.53 21.19 2.67
CA ASP A 332 -12.63 22.45 3.42
C ASP A 332 -13.69 22.39 4.53
N LYS A 333 -14.65 21.45 4.43
CA LYS A 333 -15.58 21.10 5.52
C LYS A 333 -14.96 20.15 6.55
N ARG A 334 -13.92 19.38 6.20
CA ARG A 334 -13.33 18.37 7.09
C ARG A 334 -12.36 19.00 8.09
N ARG A 335 -12.59 18.75 9.38
CA ARG A 335 -11.68 19.17 10.47
C ARG A 335 -10.61 18.10 10.69
N GLY A 336 -9.38 18.37 10.23
CA GLY A 336 -8.21 17.56 10.56
C GLY A 336 -7.86 17.63 12.05
N PRO A 337 -7.08 16.66 12.57
CA PRO A 337 -6.85 16.44 14.00
C PRO A 337 -6.37 17.70 14.74
N ASP A 338 -6.70 17.82 16.03
CA ASP A 338 -6.16 18.91 16.86
C ASP A 338 -4.63 18.78 17.01
N LEU A 339 -3.96 19.93 16.91
CA LEU A 339 -2.51 20.07 16.98
C LEU A 339 -2.06 20.92 18.18
N THR A 340 -3.00 21.47 18.96
CA THR A 340 -2.78 22.59 19.88
C THR A 340 -3.31 22.39 21.30
N GLY A 341 -4.14 21.37 21.55
CA GLY A 341 -4.64 21.04 22.90
C GLY A 341 -3.52 20.65 23.87
N ASP A 342 -3.57 21.23 25.06
CA ASP A 342 -2.53 21.23 26.11
C ASP A 342 -2.76 20.20 27.23
N GLY A 343 -4.01 19.76 27.40
CA GLY A 343 -4.41 18.79 28.44
C GLY A 343 -3.70 17.43 28.35
N PRO A 344 -3.47 16.75 29.50
CA PRO A 344 -2.90 15.40 29.52
C PRO A 344 -3.74 14.37 28.76
N GLN A 345 -3.05 13.46 28.06
CA GLN A 345 -3.64 12.36 27.32
C GLN A 345 -3.08 11.03 27.82
N ASP A 346 -3.89 9.97 27.82
CA ASP A 346 -3.40 8.60 28.03
C ASP A 346 -2.43 8.20 26.91
N VAL A 347 -1.35 7.49 27.25
CA VAL A 347 -0.46 6.84 26.27
C VAL A 347 -1.18 5.63 25.67
N LEU A 348 -1.48 5.71 24.37
CA LEU A 348 -2.00 4.59 23.57
C LEU A 348 -0.88 3.87 22.80
N GLY A 349 0.25 4.56 22.58
CA GLY A 349 1.42 4.08 21.88
C GLY A 349 2.33 3.22 22.76
N ILE A 350 1.92 1.97 22.98
CA ILE A 350 2.73 0.94 23.62
C ILE A 350 3.25 0.02 22.52
N ALA A 351 4.55 0.05 22.23
CA ALA A 351 5.17 -0.77 21.19
C ALA A 351 6.07 -1.88 21.79
N ASP A 352 6.26 -2.95 21.01
CA ASP A 352 7.16 -4.08 21.28
C ASP A 352 7.11 -4.62 22.74
N PRO A 353 5.95 -5.05 23.27
CA PRO A 353 5.84 -5.49 24.65
C PRO A 353 6.42 -6.90 24.87
N ALA A 354 7.30 -7.06 25.87
CA ALA A 354 7.95 -8.32 26.22
C ALA A 354 7.61 -8.74 27.66
N LEU A 355 6.94 -9.89 27.81
CA LEU A 355 6.64 -10.53 29.10
C LEU A 355 7.87 -11.23 29.65
N SER A 356 8.18 -11.07 30.94
CA SER A 356 9.29 -11.81 31.55
C SER A 356 8.97 -13.32 31.64
N PRO A 357 9.99 -14.20 31.66
CA PRO A 357 9.79 -15.65 31.75
C PRO A 357 8.86 -16.10 32.89
N ASP A 358 8.90 -15.42 34.03
CA ASP A 358 8.07 -15.68 35.21
C ASP A 358 6.68 -15.01 35.20
N GLY A 359 6.35 -14.24 34.15
CA GLY A 359 5.09 -13.52 33.99
C GLY A 359 4.90 -12.30 34.91
N ARG A 360 5.93 -11.91 35.68
CA ARG A 360 5.82 -10.89 36.75
C ARG A 360 6.21 -9.47 36.32
N LYS A 361 6.98 -9.33 35.25
CA LYS A 361 7.47 -8.07 34.70
C LYS A 361 7.06 -7.94 33.23
N VAL A 362 6.86 -6.70 32.77
CA VAL A 362 6.68 -6.39 31.34
C VAL A 362 7.63 -5.27 30.96
N ALA A 363 8.40 -5.44 29.90
CA ALA A 363 9.17 -4.39 29.25
C ALA A 363 8.42 -3.94 27.98
N PHE A 364 8.48 -2.65 27.61
CA PHE A 364 7.87 -2.13 26.37
C PHE A 364 8.47 -0.79 25.96
N ARG A 365 8.28 -0.37 24.71
CA ARG A 365 8.61 0.99 24.23
C ARG A 365 7.39 1.90 24.35
N ALA A 366 7.58 3.12 24.85
CA ALA A 366 6.60 4.20 24.79
C ALA A 366 7.29 5.57 24.91
N LEU A 367 6.82 6.58 24.16
CA LEU A 367 7.34 7.96 24.18
C LEU A 367 8.86 8.05 23.93
N ASN A 368 9.41 7.30 22.98
CA ASN A 368 10.85 7.19 22.66
C ASN A 368 11.72 6.74 23.86
N ALA A 369 11.15 5.91 24.75
CA ALA A 369 11.82 5.33 25.91
C ALA A 369 11.43 3.86 26.12
N LEU A 370 12.32 3.08 26.73
CA LEU A 370 11.99 1.75 27.25
C LEU A 370 11.49 1.88 28.69
N TRP A 371 10.38 1.20 28.97
CA TRP A 371 9.71 1.15 30.27
C TRP A 371 9.68 -0.27 30.82
N LEU A 372 9.77 -0.38 32.14
CA LEU A 372 9.63 -1.61 32.90
C LEU A 372 8.45 -1.51 33.86
N ARG A 373 7.59 -2.52 33.88
CA ARG A 373 6.42 -2.61 34.76
C ARG A 373 6.49 -3.84 35.65
N THR A 374 6.49 -3.63 36.96
CA THR A 374 6.49 -4.67 38.00
C THR A 374 5.12 -4.79 38.68
N GLY A 375 4.64 -6.03 38.88
CA GLY A 375 3.46 -6.31 39.72
C GLY A 375 2.20 -5.50 39.36
N ALA A 376 1.78 -4.61 40.27
CA ALA A 376 0.63 -3.71 40.12
C ALA A 376 1.02 -2.21 40.02
N GLU A 377 2.33 -1.92 39.97
CA GLU A 377 2.90 -0.59 40.09
C GLU A 377 2.79 0.21 38.77
N ARG A 378 3.07 1.52 38.82
CA ARG A 378 3.24 2.31 37.60
C ARG A 378 4.55 1.89 36.91
N PRO A 379 4.60 1.79 35.57
CA PRO A 379 5.85 1.55 34.85
C PRO A 379 6.89 2.65 35.13
N VAL A 380 8.16 2.25 35.20
CA VAL A 380 9.33 3.15 35.33
C VAL A 380 10.12 3.17 34.02
N ARG A 381 10.74 4.31 33.68
CA ARG A 381 11.68 4.38 32.55
C ARG A 381 13.00 3.71 32.92
N ILE A 382 13.53 2.89 32.03
CA ILE A 382 14.81 2.18 32.20
C ILE A 382 15.85 2.59 31.15
N VAL A 383 15.43 3.05 29.97
CA VAL A 383 16.31 3.66 28.95
C VAL A 383 15.57 4.83 28.31
N SER A 384 16.14 6.03 28.37
CA SER A 384 15.58 7.25 27.76
C SER A 384 16.69 8.29 27.53
N ASP A 385 17.61 7.96 26.62
CA ASP A 385 18.84 8.73 26.32
C ASP A 385 18.72 9.65 25.09
N GLY A 386 17.52 9.75 24.51
CA GLY A 386 17.23 10.56 23.33
C GLY A 386 17.43 9.85 21.98
N TYR A 387 18.01 8.65 21.99
CA TYR A 387 18.17 7.81 20.79
C TYR A 387 16.96 6.89 20.58
N SER A 388 16.92 6.20 19.45
CA SER A 388 15.88 5.21 19.15
C SER A 388 16.17 3.93 19.93
N ASN A 389 15.33 3.59 20.91
CA ASN A 389 15.49 2.40 21.74
C ASN A 389 14.25 1.49 21.57
N SER A 390 14.41 0.27 21.05
CA SER A 390 13.26 -0.57 20.65
C SER A 390 13.46 -2.08 20.81
N SER A 391 12.38 -2.82 20.59
CA SER A 391 12.34 -4.28 20.47
C SER A 391 13.00 -5.03 21.62
N PRO A 392 12.62 -4.76 22.89
CA PRO A 392 13.16 -5.46 24.04
C PRO A 392 12.81 -6.96 24.03
N ASP A 393 13.67 -7.78 24.62
CA ASP A 393 13.39 -9.18 24.96
C ASP A 393 14.18 -9.63 26.21
N TRP A 394 13.65 -10.60 26.96
CA TRP A 394 14.16 -10.99 28.29
C TRP A 394 15.18 -12.13 28.26
N SER A 395 16.25 -12.01 29.05
CA SER A 395 17.09 -13.17 29.35
C SER A 395 16.28 -14.26 30.10
N PRO A 396 16.55 -15.56 29.93
CA PRO A 396 15.73 -16.64 30.51
C PRO A 396 15.62 -16.64 32.05
N ASP A 397 16.63 -16.07 32.73
CA ASP A 397 16.63 -15.86 34.18
C ASP A 397 15.74 -14.66 34.62
N GLY A 398 15.36 -13.79 33.70
CA GLY A 398 14.53 -12.61 33.94
C GLY A 398 15.26 -11.46 34.64
N ARG A 399 16.61 -11.41 34.57
CA ARG A 399 17.45 -10.33 35.15
C ARG A 399 17.87 -9.25 34.17
N SER A 400 17.94 -9.55 32.87
CA SER A 400 18.38 -8.60 31.85
C SER A 400 17.45 -8.56 30.64
N LEU A 401 17.57 -7.48 29.87
CA LEU A 401 16.92 -7.29 28.58
C LEU A 401 17.99 -7.20 27.49
N VAL A 402 17.75 -7.79 26.32
CA VAL A 402 18.37 -7.33 25.07
C VAL A 402 17.44 -6.30 24.42
N TYR A 403 17.99 -5.28 23.75
CA TYR A 403 17.23 -4.30 22.98
C TYR A 403 18.08 -3.72 21.85
N VAL A 404 17.43 -3.02 20.92
CA VAL A 404 18.08 -2.27 19.83
C VAL A 404 18.30 -0.82 20.25
N SER A 405 19.47 -0.24 19.98
CA SER A 405 19.71 1.19 20.11
C SER A 405 20.73 1.72 19.10
N ASP A 406 20.44 2.88 18.48
CA ASP A 406 21.27 3.54 17.46
C ASP A 406 22.28 4.56 18.03
N ARG A 407 22.41 4.65 19.36
CA ARG A 407 23.32 5.59 20.05
C ARG A 407 24.82 5.41 19.81
N ALA A 408 25.23 4.34 19.14
CA ALA A 408 26.60 4.13 18.67
C ALA A 408 26.81 4.55 17.20
N GLY A 409 25.80 5.17 16.57
CA GLY A 409 25.75 5.40 15.14
C GLY A 409 24.75 4.43 14.50
N THR A 410 25.13 3.19 14.26
CA THR A 410 24.23 2.18 13.65
C THR A 410 23.34 1.52 14.71
N ALA A 411 22.17 1.01 14.30
CA ALA A 411 21.29 0.23 15.17
C ALA A 411 21.98 -1.07 15.60
N ASN A 412 22.39 -1.16 16.86
CA ASN A 412 23.09 -2.31 17.42
C ASN A 412 22.31 -2.95 18.58
N LEU A 413 22.72 -4.15 18.98
CA LEU A 413 22.19 -4.85 20.15
C LEU A 413 22.88 -4.38 21.42
N TRP A 414 22.10 -4.20 22.48
CA TRP A 414 22.57 -3.82 23.82
C TRP A 414 21.92 -4.69 24.88
N ARG A 415 22.65 -5.00 25.95
CA ARG A 415 22.13 -5.67 27.16
C ARG A 415 21.93 -4.65 28.26
N HIS A 416 20.72 -4.57 28.82
CA HIS A 416 20.39 -3.80 30.03
C HIS A 416 20.21 -4.75 31.22
N GLU A 417 20.98 -4.56 32.28
CA GLU A 417 20.83 -5.33 33.53
C GLU A 417 19.90 -4.56 34.49
N VAL A 418 18.84 -5.22 34.95
CA VAL A 418 17.69 -4.54 35.58
C VAL A 418 17.92 -4.12 37.04
N ALA A 419 18.84 -4.77 37.77
CA ALA A 419 19.11 -4.41 39.16
C ALA A 419 20.03 -3.18 39.29
N SER A 420 20.98 -3.02 38.36
CA SER A 420 21.95 -1.92 38.31
C SER A 420 21.57 -0.80 37.35
N GLY A 421 20.69 -1.07 36.38
CA GLY A 421 20.35 -0.15 35.29
C GLY A 421 21.44 0.01 34.22
N VAL A 422 22.57 -0.68 34.36
CA VAL A 422 23.72 -0.57 33.44
C VAL A 422 23.34 -1.15 32.07
N SER A 423 23.76 -0.47 31.00
CA SER A 423 23.63 -0.97 29.63
C SER A 423 24.98 -1.07 28.92
N GLU A 424 25.25 -2.22 28.33
CA GLU A 424 26.46 -2.55 27.56
C GLU A 424 26.11 -2.91 26.11
N ARG A 425 27.05 -2.74 25.19
CA ARG A 425 26.87 -3.03 23.75
C ARG A 425 27.27 -4.48 23.47
N LEU A 426 26.47 -5.19 22.68
CA LEU A 426 26.71 -6.59 22.30
C LEU A 426 27.18 -6.72 20.83
N THR A 427 26.84 -5.77 19.97
CA THR A 427 27.26 -5.78 18.56
C THR A 427 27.90 -4.47 18.09
N ASP A 428 28.95 -4.60 17.28
CA ASP A 428 29.60 -3.54 16.52
C ASP A 428 29.88 -4.05 15.10
N LEU A 429 28.89 -3.89 14.23
CA LEU A 429 28.86 -4.41 12.85
C LEU A 429 28.29 -3.32 11.92
N PRO A 430 28.66 -3.32 10.62
CA PRO A 430 28.31 -2.24 9.68
C PRO A 430 26.86 -2.29 9.18
N ASN A 431 26.23 -3.46 9.18
CA ASN A 431 24.79 -3.63 8.94
C ASN A 431 23.98 -3.26 10.20
N ALA A 432 22.66 -3.23 10.11
CA ALA A 432 21.78 -3.08 11.28
C ALA A 432 21.65 -4.40 12.07
N GLN A 433 21.32 -4.30 13.36
CA GLN A 433 20.87 -5.44 14.16
C GLN A 433 19.53 -5.10 14.83
N LEU A 434 18.49 -5.82 14.44
CA LEU A 434 17.08 -5.56 14.69
C LEU A 434 16.39 -6.80 15.28
N SER A 435 15.19 -6.64 15.86
CA SER A 435 14.33 -7.75 16.31
C SER A 435 15.02 -8.82 17.22
N PRO A 436 15.85 -8.46 18.23
CA PRO A 436 16.65 -9.42 18.97
C PRO A 436 15.82 -10.35 19.88
N ARG A 437 16.25 -11.61 20.00
CA ARG A 437 15.57 -12.68 20.74
C ARG A 437 16.53 -13.64 21.43
N TRP A 438 16.41 -13.79 22.75
CA TRP A 438 17.24 -14.69 23.55
C TRP A 438 16.96 -16.17 23.29
N SER A 439 18.02 -16.98 23.21
CA SER A 439 17.88 -18.44 23.26
C SER A 439 17.47 -18.92 24.68
N PRO A 440 16.76 -20.05 24.84
CA PRO A 440 16.23 -20.50 26.14
C PRO A 440 17.30 -20.81 27.20
N ASP A 441 18.52 -21.12 26.76
CA ASP A 441 19.70 -21.37 27.58
C ASP A 441 20.51 -20.10 27.90
N GLY A 442 20.19 -18.96 27.27
CA GLY A 442 20.91 -17.70 27.45
C GLY A 442 22.30 -17.63 26.81
N SER A 443 22.66 -18.58 25.94
CA SER A 443 23.99 -18.61 25.28
C SER A 443 24.06 -17.77 23.99
N ARG A 444 22.91 -17.53 23.35
CA ARG A 444 22.80 -16.98 22.00
C ARG A 444 21.65 -15.96 21.90
N ILE A 445 21.73 -15.10 20.89
CA ILE A 445 20.68 -14.14 20.52
C ILE A 445 20.45 -14.22 19.02
N ALA A 446 19.21 -14.52 18.60
CA ALA A 446 18.79 -14.41 17.21
C ALA A 446 18.38 -12.96 16.90
N TYR A 447 18.72 -12.44 15.72
CA TYR A 447 18.37 -11.09 15.29
C TYR A 447 18.22 -11.01 13.76
N GLN A 448 17.75 -9.88 13.25
CA GLN A 448 17.59 -9.59 11.82
C GLN A 448 18.39 -8.35 11.41
N ASP A 449 18.80 -8.26 10.14
CA ASP A 449 19.42 -7.06 9.57
C ASP A 449 18.45 -6.27 8.65
N GLU A 450 18.94 -5.19 8.03
CA GLU A 450 18.18 -4.35 7.10
C GLU A 450 17.72 -5.06 5.81
N SER A 451 18.30 -6.21 5.47
CA SER A 451 17.90 -7.05 4.34
C SER A 451 16.80 -8.04 4.71
N GLY A 452 16.52 -8.20 6.01
CA GLY A 452 15.64 -9.25 6.53
C GLY A 452 16.33 -10.61 6.68
N ALA A 453 17.65 -10.71 6.51
CA ALA A 453 18.38 -11.94 6.81
C ALA A 453 18.38 -12.20 8.32
N THR A 454 18.31 -13.47 8.72
CA THR A 454 18.31 -13.85 10.16
C THR A 454 19.68 -14.37 10.56
N TRP A 455 20.18 -13.86 11.68
CA TRP A 455 21.51 -14.10 12.23
C TRP A 455 21.41 -14.61 13.66
N VAL A 456 22.45 -15.32 14.11
CA VAL A 456 22.63 -15.75 15.50
C VAL A 456 23.97 -15.25 16.03
N LEU A 457 23.93 -14.45 17.10
CA LEU A 457 25.07 -14.05 17.92
C LEU A 457 25.32 -15.12 19.00
N THR A 458 26.56 -15.56 19.15
CA THR A 458 27.05 -16.39 20.27
C THR A 458 27.73 -15.50 21.29
N LEU A 459 27.25 -15.49 22.53
CA LEU A 459 27.70 -14.53 23.54
C LEU A 459 29.07 -14.89 24.17
N ALA A 460 29.48 -16.16 24.08
CA ALA A 460 30.74 -16.64 24.68
C ALA A 460 32.00 -16.19 23.91
N ASP A 461 31.91 -15.99 22.59
CA ASP A 461 33.02 -15.56 21.74
C ASP A 461 32.71 -14.32 20.86
N GLY A 462 31.51 -13.76 21.01
CA GLY A 462 31.02 -12.62 20.24
C GLY A 462 30.75 -12.92 18.76
N SER A 463 30.84 -14.18 18.31
CA SER A 463 30.74 -14.51 16.89
C SER A 463 29.31 -14.51 16.38
N VAL A 464 29.13 -14.15 15.10
CA VAL A 464 27.82 -14.06 14.44
C VAL A 464 27.77 -14.96 13.20
N THR A 465 26.67 -15.68 13.04
CA THR A 465 26.44 -16.62 11.93
C THR A 465 25.09 -16.32 11.28
N GLN A 466 25.05 -16.15 9.96
CA GLN A 466 23.79 -16.07 9.22
C GLN A 466 23.15 -17.45 9.14
N VAL A 467 21.85 -17.56 9.41
CA VAL A 467 21.12 -18.84 9.51
C VAL A 467 19.90 -18.94 8.57
N VAL A 468 19.45 -17.83 7.99
CA VAL A 468 18.39 -17.74 6.97
C VAL A 468 18.81 -16.70 5.91
N PRO A 469 18.53 -16.88 4.60
CA PRO A 469 18.79 -15.87 3.57
C PRO A 469 18.04 -14.55 3.85
N ALA A 470 18.34 -13.51 3.07
CA ALA A 470 17.56 -12.27 3.07
C ALA A 470 16.14 -12.55 2.59
N LEU A 471 15.13 -12.22 3.40
CA LEU A 471 13.72 -12.41 3.10
C LEU A 471 13.00 -11.05 2.99
N TYR A 472 11.96 -10.96 2.15
CA TYR A 472 11.19 -9.74 1.96
C TYR A 472 10.35 -9.39 3.20
N GLN A 473 10.91 -8.61 4.13
CA GLN A 473 10.28 -8.10 5.37
C GLN A 473 9.70 -9.18 6.34
N PRO A 474 10.47 -10.20 6.78
CA PRO A 474 9.98 -11.19 7.74
C PRO A 474 9.58 -10.57 9.10
N GLY A 475 8.79 -11.33 9.87
CA GLY A 475 8.56 -11.05 11.28
C GLY A 475 9.73 -11.50 12.17
N PRO A 476 9.80 -11.04 13.43
CA PRO A 476 10.85 -11.44 14.37
C PRO A 476 10.97 -12.96 14.51
N PRO A 477 12.18 -13.51 14.75
CA PRO A 477 12.35 -14.93 15.04
C PRO A 477 11.76 -15.31 16.40
N ALA A 478 11.58 -16.61 16.63
CA ALA A 478 11.20 -17.19 17.92
C ALA A 478 11.85 -18.55 18.13
N TRP A 479 12.57 -18.71 19.25
CA TRP A 479 13.25 -19.96 19.60
C TRP A 479 12.29 -21.03 20.12
N SER A 480 12.46 -22.27 19.67
CA SER A 480 11.88 -23.44 20.34
C SER A 480 12.46 -23.61 21.76
N PRO A 481 11.74 -24.21 22.73
CA PRO A 481 12.24 -24.33 24.11
C PRO A 481 13.54 -25.13 24.26
N ASN A 482 13.87 -25.99 23.28
CA ASN A 482 15.14 -26.73 23.22
C ASN A 482 16.29 -25.97 22.52
N GLY A 483 16.06 -24.75 22.02
CA GLY A 483 17.08 -23.91 21.37
C GLY A 483 17.60 -24.42 20.03
N ARG A 484 16.89 -25.37 19.38
CA ARG A 484 17.26 -25.99 18.09
C ARG A 484 16.58 -25.36 16.88
N ILE A 485 15.31 -24.96 16.99
CA ILE A 485 14.49 -24.42 15.89
C ILE A 485 14.29 -22.92 16.09
N LEU A 486 14.35 -22.14 15.01
CA LEU A 486 13.75 -20.80 14.97
C LEU A 486 12.48 -20.85 14.12
N ALA A 487 11.40 -20.22 14.58
CA ALA A 487 10.19 -19.96 13.80
C ALA A 487 10.09 -18.46 13.48
N LEU A 488 9.61 -18.12 12.28
CA LEU A 488 9.38 -16.74 11.82
C LEU A 488 8.07 -16.65 11.03
N ALA A 489 7.51 -15.44 10.89
CA ALA A 489 6.44 -15.18 9.93
C ALA A 489 7.05 -14.65 8.62
N ALA A 490 6.85 -15.36 7.52
CA ALA A 490 7.42 -15.05 6.20
C ALA A 490 6.31 -14.93 5.14
N ALA A 491 6.52 -14.15 4.08
CA ALA A 491 5.59 -14.15 2.95
C ALA A 491 5.86 -15.36 2.04
N ALA A 492 4.79 -16.03 1.63
CA ALA A 492 4.77 -16.92 0.49
C ALA A 492 3.86 -16.30 -0.58
N PRO A 493 4.37 -15.98 -1.78
CA PRO A 493 3.55 -15.70 -2.96
C PRO A 493 2.63 -16.89 -3.25
N TYR A 494 1.47 -16.64 -3.86
CA TYR A 494 0.48 -17.71 -4.08
C TYR A 494 0.91 -18.67 -5.20
N SER A 495 1.56 -18.16 -6.25
CA SER A 495 2.15 -18.94 -7.35
C SER A 495 3.17 -18.09 -8.11
N ARG A 496 3.85 -18.67 -9.12
CA ARG A 496 4.71 -17.91 -10.04
C ARG A 496 4.00 -16.75 -10.75
N ARG A 497 2.68 -16.85 -10.95
CA ARG A 497 1.80 -15.81 -11.53
C ARG A 497 1.33 -14.74 -10.53
N SER A 498 1.49 -14.96 -9.21
CA SER A 498 0.96 -14.05 -8.18
C SER A 498 2.01 -13.73 -7.12
N VAL A 499 2.69 -12.59 -7.28
CA VAL A 499 3.64 -12.00 -6.31
C VAL A 499 3.04 -11.62 -4.94
N ASN A 500 1.74 -11.88 -4.74
CA ASN A 500 0.96 -11.63 -3.53
C ASN A 500 0.38 -12.98 -3.06
N GLY A 501 0.25 -13.18 -1.76
CA GLY A 501 -0.16 -14.47 -1.20
C GLY A 501 -0.49 -14.35 0.28
N VAL A 502 0.20 -15.12 1.13
CA VAL A 502 -0.11 -15.21 2.57
C VAL A 502 1.15 -15.13 3.44
N ASN A 503 0.99 -14.64 4.66
CA ASN A 503 2.02 -14.72 5.70
C ASN A 503 1.95 -16.13 6.32
N GLN A 504 2.96 -16.95 6.03
CA GLN A 504 3.11 -18.32 6.52
C GLN A 504 4.09 -18.40 7.70
N ILE A 505 4.11 -19.55 8.36
CA ILE A 505 5.16 -19.90 9.33
C ILE A 505 6.33 -20.50 8.55
N LEU A 506 7.51 -19.93 8.73
CA LEU A 506 8.79 -20.52 8.33
C LEU A 506 9.48 -21.07 9.58
N THR A 507 9.88 -22.34 9.59
CA THR A 507 10.83 -22.89 10.57
C THR A 507 12.20 -23.12 9.93
N VAL A 508 13.26 -22.94 10.73
CA VAL A 508 14.62 -23.35 10.39
C VAL A 508 15.23 -24.17 11.52
N ASP A 509 15.77 -25.34 11.19
CA ASP A 509 16.50 -26.19 12.12
C ASP A 509 17.99 -25.81 12.10
N LEU A 510 18.53 -25.37 13.25
CA LEU A 510 19.91 -24.91 13.35
C LEU A 510 20.94 -26.04 13.36
N THR A 511 20.50 -27.31 13.39
CA THR A 511 21.35 -28.52 13.36
C THR A 511 21.28 -29.25 12.03
N THR A 512 20.10 -29.40 11.43
CA THR A 512 19.95 -30.06 10.11
C THR A 512 20.01 -29.08 8.94
N HIS A 513 19.83 -27.78 9.19
CA HIS A 513 19.72 -26.72 8.18
C HIS A 513 18.51 -26.87 7.24
N GLU A 514 17.48 -27.62 7.65
CA GLU A 514 16.20 -27.67 6.94
C GLU A 514 15.43 -26.35 7.10
N LEU A 515 14.91 -25.82 5.99
CA LEU A 515 13.94 -24.72 5.93
C LEU A 515 12.56 -25.28 5.60
N ARG A 516 11.51 -24.88 6.34
CA ARG A 516 10.14 -25.34 6.06
C ARG A 516 9.11 -24.22 6.14
N TYR A 517 8.47 -23.93 5.01
CA TYR A 517 7.25 -23.12 4.95
C TYR A 517 6.02 -23.99 5.23
N GLN A 518 5.08 -23.47 6.03
CA GLN A 518 3.79 -24.10 6.30
C GLN A 518 2.68 -23.05 6.53
N ALA A 519 1.51 -23.29 5.94
CA ALA A 519 0.32 -22.47 6.16
C ALA A 519 -0.18 -22.60 7.61
N VAL A 520 -0.62 -21.50 8.20
CA VAL A 520 -1.09 -21.47 9.61
C VAL A 520 -2.41 -22.22 9.80
N ALA A 521 -3.24 -22.24 8.77
CA ALA A 521 -4.43 -23.07 8.57
C ALA A 521 -4.82 -23.01 7.08
N PRO A 522 -5.69 -23.91 6.56
CA PRO A 522 -6.18 -23.83 5.19
C PRO A 522 -6.86 -22.48 4.89
N GLY A 523 -6.53 -21.86 3.75
CA GLY A 523 -7.11 -20.58 3.33
C GLY A 523 -6.89 -19.42 4.31
N ARG A 524 -5.80 -19.43 5.10
CA ARG A 524 -5.52 -18.42 6.14
C ARG A 524 -4.05 -17.96 6.18
N SER A 525 -3.87 -16.79 6.78
CA SER A 525 -2.61 -16.05 6.91
C SER A 525 -2.41 -15.59 8.35
N VAL A 526 -1.16 -15.51 8.80
CA VAL A 526 -0.80 -14.69 9.97
C VAL A 526 -1.17 -13.23 9.68
N SER A 527 -1.73 -12.52 10.66
CA SER A 527 -2.41 -11.23 10.46
C SER A 527 -1.45 -10.13 10.00
N THR A 528 -0.27 -10.02 10.62
CA THR A 528 0.82 -9.17 10.16
C THR A 528 2.16 -9.86 10.39
N ARG A 529 3.22 -9.35 9.75
CA ARG A 529 4.61 -9.75 10.09
C ARG A 529 5.24 -8.77 11.08
N SER A 530 4.43 -8.00 11.82
CA SER A 530 4.87 -6.87 12.65
C SER A 530 4.90 -7.17 14.15
N GLY A 531 4.43 -8.34 14.59
CA GLY A 531 4.44 -8.77 15.99
C GLY A 531 3.51 -9.94 16.33
N ASP A 532 2.74 -10.44 15.37
CA ASP A 532 1.63 -11.37 15.60
C ASP A 532 2.06 -12.85 15.60
N GLY A 533 3.24 -13.14 16.13
CA GLY A 533 3.86 -14.46 16.14
C GLY A 533 4.58 -14.84 14.83
N PRO A 534 4.96 -16.13 14.66
CA PRO A 534 4.78 -17.23 15.60
C PRO A 534 5.64 -17.09 16.87
N LEU A 535 5.16 -17.63 18.00
CA LEU A 535 5.90 -17.74 19.26
C LEU A 535 5.71 -19.14 19.86
N TRP A 536 6.75 -19.76 20.39
CA TRP A 536 6.62 -21.10 20.99
C TRP A 536 5.95 -21.07 22.36
N THR A 537 5.15 -22.09 22.66
CA THR A 537 4.70 -22.35 24.04
C THR A 537 5.83 -22.96 24.88
N PRO A 538 5.83 -22.79 26.22
CA PRO A 538 6.91 -23.23 27.10
C PRO A 538 7.25 -24.74 27.04
N ASP A 539 6.25 -25.56 26.72
CA ASP A 539 6.33 -27.01 26.57
C ASP A 539 6.74 -27.47 25.16
N GLY A 540 6.76 -26.55 24.18
CA GLY A 540 7.14 -26.81 22.79
C GLY A 540 6.08 -27.51 21.96
N THR A 541 4.84 -27.64 22.45
CA THR A 541 3.76 -28.38 21.77
C THR A 541 2.90 -27.52 20.85
N HIS A 542 3.00 -26.19 20.91
CA HIS A 542 2.23 -25.27 20.06
C HIS A 542 3.04 -24.03 19.65
N LEU A 543 2.59 -23.40 18.54
CA LEU A 543 2.96 -22.05 18.12
C LEU A 543 1.79 -21.09 18.32
N VAL A 544 2.02 -19.96 18.97
CA VAL A 544 1.05 -18.88 19.21
C VAL A 544 1.16 -17.83 18.12
N VAL A 545 0.02 -17.45 17.53
CA VAL A 545 -0.09 -16.62 16.32
C VAL A 545 -1.35 -15.74 16.34
N GLY A 546 -1.30 -14.59 15.67
CA GLY A 546 -2.47 -13.76 15.41
C GLY A 546 -3.12 -14.08 14.06
N ILE A 547 -4.37 -14.54 14.07
CA ILE A 547 -5.14 -14.90 12.86
C ILE A 547 -6.49 -14.16 12.92
N GLU A 548 -6.90 -13.53 11.81
CA GLU A 548 -8.06 -12.62 11.74
C GLU A 548 -8.14 -11.62 12.92
N SER A 549 -6.99 -11.07 13.34
CA SER A 549 -6.88 -10.11 14.46
C SER A 549 -7.29 -10.65 15.84
N GLN A 550 -7.20 -11.96 16.05
CA GLN A 550 -7.41 -12.68 17.31
C GLN A 550 -6.22 -13.59 17.61
N ALA A 551 -6.02 -14.03 18.86
CA ALA A 551 -4.86 -14.86 19.24
C ALA A 551 -5.22 -16.35 19.32
N TRP A 552 -4.42 -17.18 18.67
CA TRP A 552 -4.61 -18.63 18.53
C TRP A 552 -3.33 -19.39 18.90
N LYS A 553 -3.45 -20.66 19.29
CA LYS A 553 -2.35 -21.64 19.35
C LYS A 553 -2.57 -22.73 18.31
N VAL A 554 -1.52 -23.06 17.55
CA VAL A 554 -1.52 -24.13 16.55
C VAL A 554 -0.65 -25.27 17.07
N PRO A 555 -1.14 -26.52 17.17
CA PRO A 555 -0.35 -27.63 17.69
C PRO A 555 0.78 -28.00 16.72
N VAL A 556 1.95 -28.33 17.27
CA VAL A 556 3.15 -28.71 16.53
C VAL A 556 3.90 -29.89 17.15
N ASP A 557 4.76 -30.53 16.37
CA ASP A 557 5.77 -31.48 16.87
C ASP A 557 7.09 -30.79 17.31
N ALA A 558 8.06 -31.60 17.74
CA ALA A 558 9.36 -31.12 18.21
C ALA A 558 10.29 -30.52 17.13
N ALA A 559 9.93 -30.63 15.84
CA ALA A 559 10.58 -29.94 14.72
C ALA A 559 9.79 -28.67 14.31
N GLY A 560 8.61 -28.46 14.87
CA GLY A 560 7.69 -27.36 14.54
C GLY A 560 6.72 -27.67 13.42
N THR A 561 6.60 -28.93 12.97
CA THR A 561 5.58 -29.34 11.99
C THR A 561 4.19 -29.12 12.58
N ILE A 562 3.28 -28.46 11.87
CA ILE A 562 1.87 -28.37 12.31
C ILE A 562 1.22 -29.77 12.30
N THR A 563 0.55 -30.12 13.39
CA THR A 563 -0.05 -31.45 13.62
C THR A 563 -1.59 -31.43 13.74
N GLY A 564 -2.23 -30.27 13.63
CA GLY A 564 -3.68 -30.11 13.75
C GLY A 564 -4.13 -28.65 13.69
N GLU A 565 -5.44 -28.44 13.85
CA GLU A 565 -6.09 -27.13 13.66
C GLU A 565 -5.78 -26.10 14.77
N PRO A 566 -5.84 -24.78 14.47
CA PRO A 566 -5.70 -23.72 15.47
C PRO A 566 -6.80 -23.73 16.54
N VAL A 567 -6.41 -23.51 17.80
CA VAL A 567 -7.30 -23.33 18.95
C VAL A 567 -7.26 -21.87 19.40
N LEU A 568 -8.43 -21.23 19.53
CA LEU A 568 -8.56 -19.84 19.97
C LEU A 568 -8.11 -19.67 21.44
N ILE A 569 -7.25 -18.70 21.70
CA ILE A 569 -6.82 -18.31 23.06
C ILE A 569 -7.63 -17.09 23.53
N ALA A 570 -7.73 -16.05 22.68
CA ALA A 570 -8.40 -14.80 23.02
C ALA A 570 -9.12 -14.21 21.80
N GLY A 571 -10.43 -13.95 21.97
CA GLY A 571 -11.33 -13.47 20.93
C GLY A 571 -11.51 -11.94 20.88
N ASP A 572 -10.93 -11.17 21.81
CA ASP A 572 -10.77 -9.72 21.62
C ASP A 572 -9.67 -9.42 20.59
N VAL A 573 -9.55 -8.16 20.16
CA VAL A 573 -8.51 -7.76 19.20
C VAL A 573 -7.14 -8.07 19.82
N ALA A 574 -6.31 -8.86 19.14
CA ALA A 574 -5.00 -9.24 19.64
C ALA A 574 -3.91 -8.99 18.62
N ASP A 575 -2.96 -8.13 18.98
CA ASP A 575 -1.79 -7.77 18.19
C ASP A 575 -0.53 -7.79 19.08
N SER A 576 0.67 -7.88 18.48
CA SER A 576 1.97 -7.75 19.18
C SER A 576 2.10 -8.69 20.40
N LEU A 577 2.23 -9.99 20.10
CA LEU A 577 2.16 -11.08 21.06
C LEU A 577 3.50 -11.28 21.81
N SER A 578 3.43 -11.79 23.04
CA SER A 578 4.61 -12.22 23.83
C SER A 578 4.25 -13.33 24.82
N VAL A 579 5.04 -14.40 24.89
CA VAL A 579 4.76 -15.60 25.72
C VAL A 579 5.74 -15.72 26.88
N GLY A 580 5.22 -15.92 28.09
CA GLY A 580 6.03 -16.10 29.31
C GLY A 580 6.58 -17.52 29.41
N THR A 581 7.86 -17.68 29.06
CA THR A 581 8.55 -18.98 28.85
C THR A 581 8.66 -19.90 30.07
N ARG A 582 8.27 -19.46 31.27
CA ARG A 582 8.20 -20.27 32.50
C ARG A 582 6.89 -20.11 33.27
N CYS A 583 5.85 -19.51 32.67
CA CYS A 583 4.59 -19.24 33.37
C CYS A 583 3.29 -19.55 32.58
N GLY A 584 3.38 -19.96 31.30
CA GLY A 584 2.20 -20.38 30.52
C GLY A 584 1.18 -19.28 30.22
N ALA A 585 1.63 -18.01 30.19
CA ALA A 585 0.78 -16.85 29.94
C ALA A 585 1.13 -16.15 28.62
N LEU A 586 0.10 -15.63 27.95
CA LEU A 586 0.20 -14.77 26.77
C LEU A 586 -0.05 -13.32 27.19
N LEU A 587 0.89 -12.44 26.85
CA LEU A 587 0.76 -10.99 26.83
C LEU A 587 0.47 -10.52 25.40
N TYR A 588 -0.42 -9.54 25.24
CA TYR A 588 -0.73 -8.94 23.93
C TYR A 588 -1.25 -7.52 24.09
N LEU A 589 -1.37 -6.80 22.97
CA LEU A 589 -2.05 -5.51 22.90
C LEU A 589 -3.47 -5.67 22.35
N SER A 590 -4.40 -4.92 22.95
CA SER A 590 -5.76 -4.78 22.47
C SER A 590 -6.24 -3.35 22.68
N LEU A 591 -6.58 -2.65 21.59
CA LEU A 591 -7.24 -1.34 21.64
C LEU A 591 -6.49 -0.31 22.53
N GLY A 592 -5.16 -0.27 22.42
CA GLY A 592 -4.27 0.61 23.20
C GLY A 592 -3.97 0.14 24.63
N ARG A 593 -4.28 -1.11 24.99
CA ARG A 593 -4.12 -1.65 26.35
C ARG A 593 -3.32 -2.96 26.35
N LEU A 594 -2.43 -3.11 27.33
CA LEU A 594 -1.80 -4.40 27.63
C LEU A 594 -2.85 -5.36 28.22
N ARG A 595 -2.95 -6.55 27.63
CA ARG A 595 -3.84 -7.65 28.05
C ARG A 595 -3.00 -8.88 28.37
N MET A 596 -3.47 -9.71 29.31
CA MET A 596 -2.84 -10.99 29.63
C MET A 596 -3.90 -12.08 29.83
N VAL A 597 -3.64 -13.26 29.27
CA VAL A 597 -4.48 -14.46 29.36
C VAL A 597 -3.60 -15.71 29.58
N GLY A 598 -4.18 -16.83 30.00
CA GLY A 598 -3.47 -18.12 29.98
C GLY A 598 -3.37 -18.68 28.56
N LEU A 599 -2.40 -19.55 28.28
CA LEU A 599 -2.30 -20.23 26.98
C LEU A 599 -3.45 -21.22 26.71
N ASP A 600 -4.25 -21.55 27.73
CA ASP A 600 -5.51 -22.31 27.62
C ASP A 600 -6.75 -21.39 27.58
N GLY A 601 -6.54 -20.09 27.34
CA GLY A 601 -7.59 -19.09 27.21
C GLY A 601 -8.16 -18.62 28.55
N GLY A 602 -9.48 -18.46 28.59
CA GLY A 602 -10.20 -17.84 29.71
C GLY A 602 -10.36 -16.33 29.57
N SER A 603 -10.80 -15.65 30.64
CA SER A 603 -11.06 -14.20 30.62
C SER A 603 -9.75 -13.39 30.69
N PRO A 604 -9.39 -12.58 29.67
CA PRO A 604 -8.14 -11.83 29.70
C PRO A 604 -8.22 -10.62 30.64
N ARG A 605 -7.18 -10.44 31.46
CA ARG A 605 -7.04 -9.30 32.38
C ARG A 605 -6.28 -8.15 31.74
N THR A 606 -6.66 -6.91 32.03
CA THR A 606 -5.92 -5.71 31.59
C THR A 606 -4.79 -5.42 32.58
N LEU A 607 -3.59 -5.13 32.08
CA LEU A 607 -2.47 -4.66 32.88
C LEU A 607 -2.42 -3.12 32.78
N PRO A 608 -2.82 -2.37 33.83
CA PRO A 608 -2.82 -0.92 33.76
C PRO A 608 -1.38 -0.38 33.68
N THR A 609 -1.14 0.51 32.72
CA THR A 609 0.06 1.35 32.62
C THR A 609 -0.11 2.66 33.38
N ARG A 610 -1.25 3.35 33.20
CA ARG A 610 -1.52 4.70 33.73
C ARG A 610 -0.44 5.72 33.34
N LEU A 611 0.18 5.52 32.17
CA LEU A 611 1.10 6.47 31.57
C LEU A 611 0.29 7.55 30.84
N THR A 612 0.68 8.80 31.02
CA THR A 612 0.09 9.96 30.37
C THR A 612 1.18 10.82 29.77
N TRP A 613 0.83 11.57 28.74
CA TRP A 613 1.69 12.52 28.06
C TRP A 613 0.96 13.86 27.86
N THR A 614 1.72 14.91 27.61
CA THR A 614 1.22 16.23 27.21
C THR A 614 1.98 16.66 25.96
N ARG A 615 1.40 17.53 25.12
CA ARG A 615 2.16 18.07 23.99
C ARG A 615 3.33 18.91 24.51
N ARG A 616 4.44 18.93 23.77
CA ARG A 616 5.57 19.84 24.01
C ARG A 616 5.02 21.29 24.09
N PRO A 617 5.15 21.99 25.24
CA PRO A 617 4.60 23.34 25.37
C PRO A 617 5.20 24.29 24.34
N ALA A 618 4.37 25.21 23.82
CA ALA A 618 4.81 26.24 22.89
C ALA A 618 5.86 27.18 23.53
N PRO A 619 6.75 27.82 22.74
CA PRO A 619 7.72 28.77 23.27
C PRO A 619 7.04 29.96 23.97
N ALA A 620 7.52 30.32 25.16
CA ALA A 620 7.01 31.48 25.90
C ALA A 620 7.45 32.82 25.28
N GLY A 621 6.63 33.85 25.43
CA GLY A 621 6.89 35.21 24.92
C GLY A 621 6.61 35.37 23.42
N ARG A 622 7.14 36.44 22.82
CA ARG A 622 7.14 36.69 21.38
C ARG A 622 8.49 36.26 20.78
N THR A 623 8.44 35.49 19.70
CA THR A 623 9.62 35.19 18.87
C THR A 623 9.53 35.97 17.56
N VAL A 624 10.56 36.73 17.21
CA VAL A 624 10.66 37.44 15.92
C VAL A 624 11.59 36.65 14.99
N VAL A 625 11.04 36.10 13.91
CA VAL A 625 11.83 35.54 12.81
C VAL A 625 12.15 36.68 11.83
N ARG A 626 13.39 37.14 11.84
CA ARG A 626 13.85 38.25 10.98
C ARG A 626 14.25 37.71 9.62
N ALA A 627 13.32 37.67 8.68
CA ALA A 627 13.53 37.11 7.35
C ALA A 627 14.23 38.09 6.39
N GLY A 628 15.03 37.57 5.46
CA GLY A 628 15.50 38.29 4.27
C GLY A 628 14.36 38.52 3.28
N ALA A 629 13.61 37.45 3.04
CA ALA A 629 12.38 37.47 2.25
C ALA A 629 11.35 36.49 2.83
N VAL A 630 10.07 36.66 2.50
CA VAL A 630 8.98 35.75 2.88
C VAL A 630 8.15 35.39 1.66
N TRP A 631 7.92 34.09 1.46
CA TRP A 631 6.81 33.58 0.64
C TRP A 631 5.64 33.20 1.56
N ASP A 632 4.43 33.66 1.23
CA ASP A 632 3.21 33.42 2.02
C ASP A 632 2.57 32.04 1.79
N GLY A 633 2.97 31.32 0.73
CA GLY A 633 2.33 30.09 0.25
C GLY A 633 1.36 30.28 -0.92
N THR A 634 1.15 31.51 -1.43
CA THR A 634 0.19 31.78 -2.51
C THR A 634 0.58 32.83 -3.54
N SER A 635 1.34 33.85 -3.13
CA SER A 635 1.85 34.89 -4.02
C SER A 635 2.82 34.34 -5.08
N GLY A 636 2.93 35.05 -6.20
CA GLY A 636 3.96 34.81 -7.23
C GLY A 636 5.23 35.64 -7.05
N SER A 637 5.46 36.20 -5.85
CA SER A 637 6.51 37.18 -5.57
C SER A 637 6.85 37.22 -4.09
N LEU A 638 8.13 37.32 -3.74
CA LEU A 638 8.56 37.41 -2.33
C LEU A 638 8.28 38.78 -1.70
N ARG A 639 8.07 38.80 -0.38
CA ARG A 639 8.06 40.02 0.46
C ARG A 639 9.43 40.19 1.14
N HIS A 640 10.19 41.22 0.78
CA HIS A 640 11.53 41.48 1.33
C HIS A 640 11.52 42.32 2.62
N ASP A 641 12.58 42.17 3.44
CA ASP A 641 12.78 42.88 4.72
C ASP A 641 11.56 42.77 5.65
N VAL A 642 11.29 41.54 6.12
CA VAL A 642 10.10 41.21 6.92
C VAL A 642 10.51 40.62 8.27
N ASP A 643 9.90 41.09 9.36
CA ASP A 643 9.90 40.41 10.65
C ASP A 643 8.57 39.64 10.77
N VAL A 644 8.62 38.30 10.78
CA VAL A 644 7.47 37.42 11.08
C VAL A 644 7.43 37.22 12.58
N VAL A 645 6.37 37.69 13.23
CA VAL A 645 6.25 37.67 14.69
C VAL A 645 5.36 36.53 15.13
N LEU A 646 5.84 35.76 16.09
CA LEU A 646 5.20 34.58 16.64
C LEU A 646 4.83 34.84 18.11
N ARG A 647 3.68 34.33 18.54
CA ARG A 647 3.28 34.25 19.95
C ARG A 647 2.91 32.80 20.25
N GLY A 648 3.71 32.12 21.08
CA GLY A 648 3.57 30.68 21.25
C GLY A 648 3.92 29.92 19.96
N ASP A 649 3.03 29.02 19.55
CA ASP A 649 3.14 28.19 18.35
C ASP A 649 2.49 28.83 17.11
N ARG A 650 2.06 30.10 17.17
CA ARG A 650 1.31 30.78 16.10
C ARG A 650 1.97 32.05 15.60
N ILE A 651 1.79 32.31 14.32
CA ILE A 651 2.08 33.61 13.69
C ILE A 651 1.06 34.63 14.18
N GLU A 652 1.54 35.71 14.78
CA GLU A 652 0.75 36.82 15.28
C GLU A 652 0.60 37.91 14.21
N GLU A 653 1.71 38.39 13.66
CA GLU A 653 1.75 39.47 12.67
C GLU A 653 2.95 39.32 11.71
N ILE A 654 2.90 40.01 10.56
CA ILE A 654 3.94 39.96 9.52
C ILE A 654 4.27 41.39 9.08
N VAL A 655 5.24 42.00 9.74
CA VAL A 655 5.56 43.44 9.66
C VAL A 655 6.88 43.70 8.93
N ARG A 656 7.15 44.98 8.61
CA ARG A 656 8.47 45.38 8.07
C ARG A 656 9.56 45.11 9.12
N ARG A 657 10.71 44.62 8.68
CA ARG A 657 11.92 44.37 9.49
C ARG A 657 12.23 45.55 10.41
N GLY A 658 12.43 45.27 11.70
CA GLY A 658 12.66 46.27 12.75
C GLY A 658 11.38 46.89 13.35
N GLY A 659 10.20 46.60 12.77
CA GLY A 659 8.91 47.08 13.28
C GLY A 659 8.42 46.37 14.55
N ALA A 660 8.98 45.20 14.87
CA ALA A 660 8.60 44.40 16.04
C ALA A 660 9.73 44.25 17.07
N ARG A 661 9.33 44.04 18.32
CA ARG A 661 10.18 43.55 19.41
C ARG A 661 9.60 42.24 19.94
N GLY A 662 10.49 41.34 20.35
CA GLY A 662 10.19 40.10 21.04
C GLY A 662 11.40 39.64 21.85
N GLU A 663 11.15 38.76 22.80
CA GLU A 663 12.11 38.23 23.78
C GLU A 663 13.12 37.28 23.12
N ARG A 664 12.73 36.62 22.01
CA ARG A 664 13.62 35.81 21.16
C ARG A 664 13.67 36.39 19.76
N ILE A 665 14.87 36.44 19.16
CA ILE A 665 15.07 36.70 17.74
C ILE A 665 15.63 35.41 17.10
N VAL A 666 15.06 35.01 15.98
CA VAL A 666 15.64 34.02 15.06
C VAL A 666 16.14 34.79 13.84
N ASP A 667 17.45 34.75 13.60
CA ASP A 667 18.05 35.45 12.46
C ASP A 667 17.93 34.60 11.19
N ALA A 668 17.05 35.03 10.29
CA ALA A 668 16.88 34.49 8.95
C ALA A 668 17.18 35.57 7.91
N SER A 669 18.03 36.56 8.24
CA SER A 669 18.12 37.84 7.52
C SER A 669 18.68 37.75 6.10
N GLY A 670 19.43 36.69 5.81
CA GLY A 670 19.90 36.29 4.48
C GLY A 670 19.15 35.08 3.88
N LEU A 671 17.98 34.71 4.43
CA LEU A 671 17.16 33.57 4.01
C LEU A 671 15.80 34.02 3.49
N THR A 672 15.21 33.19 2.61
CA THR A 672 13.79 33.23 2.28
C THR A 672 13.04 32.30 3.24
N VAL A 673 12.07 32.84 3.97
CA VAL A 673 11.19 32.08 4.87
C VAL A 673 9.92 31.70 4.12
N MET A 674 9.51 30.44 4.24
CA MET A 674 8.35 29.87 3.56
C MET A 674 7.56 28.94 4.50
N PRO A 675 6.33 28.51 4.13
CA PRO A 675 5.62 27.50 4.90
C PRO A 675 6.42 26.19 4.98
N GLY A 676 6.29 25.49 6.10
CA GLY A 676 6.86 24.15 6.26
C GLY A 676 6.37 23.17 5.20
N LEU A 677 7.29 22.36 4.67
CA LEU A 677 6.96 21.37 3.65
C LEU A 677 6.23 20.17 4.27
N ILE A 678 5.27 19.63 3.52
CA ILE A 678 4.41 18.53 3.94
C ILE A 678 4.61 17.38 2.95
N ASP A 679 5.19 16.27 3.44
CA ASP A 679 5.22 15.01 2.71
C ASP A 679 3.95 14.22 3.05
N THR A 680 2.97 14.23 2.16
CA THR A 680 1.72 13.50 2.40
C THR A 680 1.83 12.01 2.18
N HIS A 681 2.90 11.45 1.60
CA HIS A 681 2.98 10.01 1.41
C HIS A 681 4.41 9.53 1.65
N ASN A 682 4.62 8.88 2.77
CA ASN A 682 5.85 8.17 3.12
C ASN A 682 5.46 6.93 3.91
N HIS A 683 6.40 6.08 4.24
CA HIS A 683 6.19 4.92 5.10
C HIS A 683 7.19 4.95 6.24
N TRP A 684 6.74 5.36 7.43
CA TRP A 684 7.68 5.62 8.51
C TRP A 684 8.32 4.33 9.03
N HIS A 685 7.54 3.24 9.17
CA HIS A 685 8.02 1.98 9.76
C HIS A 685 8.31 0.84 8.78
N TRP A 686 8.06 1.00 7.47
CA TRP A 686 8.28 -0.05 6.45
C TRP A 686 9.74 -0.50 6.31
N ARG A 687 10.67 0.47 6.40
CA ARG A 687 12.11 0.26 6.64
C ARG A 687 12.64 1.08 7.84
N GLY A 688 11.79 1.85 8.51
CA GLY A 688 12.18 2.75 9.60
C GLY A 688 13.02 2.16 10.73
N PRO A 689 12.81 0.90 11.18
CA PRO A 689 13.64 0.30 12.23
C PRO A 689 15.16 0.37 11.97
N GLN A 690 15.62 0.38 10.71
CA GLN A 690 17.04 0.49 10.37
C GLN A 690 17.58 1.94 10.33
N TRP A 691 16.70 2.95 10.38
CA TRP A 691 17.08 4.38 10.35
C TRP A 691 17.21 5.02 11.75
N GLY A 692 16.53 4.47 12.76
CA GLY A 692 16.61 4.96 14.15
C GLY A 692 16.13 6.40 14.32
N ASP A 693 16.89 7.23 15.05
CA ASP A 693 16.56 8.64 15.29
C ASP A 693 16.98 9.57 14.14
N ARG A 694 17.75 9.09 13.16
CA ARG A 694 18.07 9.87 11.95
C ARG A 694 16.83 10.20 11.12
N GLN A 695 15.83 9.32 11.12
CA GLN A 695 14.73 9.37 10.14
C GLN A 695 13.93 10.68 10.21
N GLY A 696 13.54 11.10 11.42
CA GLY A 696 12.84 12.39 11.63
C GLY A 696 13.76 13.60 11.38
N ARG A 697 15.04 13.47 11.70
CA ARG A 697 16.06 14.52 11.47
C ARG A 697 16.34 14.73 9.98
N ALA A 698 16.29 13.69 9.16
CA ALA A 698 16.48 13.77 7.71
C ALA A 698 15.38 14.61 7.06
N TRP A 699 14.11 14.35 7.41
CA TRP A 699 12.98 15.17 6.98
C TRP A 699 13.10 16.63 7.43
N LEU A 700 13.40 16.90 8.71
CA LEU A 700 13.61 18.26 9.20
C LEU A 700 14.77 18.97 8.52
N ALA A 701 15.90 18.29 8.31
CA ALA A 701 17.08 18.86 7.63
C ALA A 701 16.82 19.22 6.16
N TYR A 702 15.76 18.65 5.56
CA TYR A 702 15.21 19.00 4.25
C TYR A 702 13.88 19.77 4.30
N GLY A 703 13.55 20.38 5.46
CA GLY A 703 12.45 21.34 5.59
C GLY A 703 11.05 20.72 5.68
N VAL A 704 10.95 19.40 5.75
CA VAL A 704 9.67 18.70 5.95
C VAL A 704 9.28 18.84 7.42
N THR A 705 8.28 19.67 7.70
CA THR A 705 7.74 19.91 9.05
C THR A 705 6.55 19.03 9.37
N THR A 706 5.99 18.34 8.38
CA THR A 706 4.83 17.43 8.55
C THR A 706 4.93 16.25 7.59
N SER A 707 4.66 15.04 8.08
CA SER A 707 4.59 13.81 7.30
C SER A 707 3.28 13.06 7.55
N ARG A 708 2.71 12.44 6.50
CA ARG A 708 1.60 11.49 6.60
C ARG A 708 2.00 10.13 6.00
N SER A 709 1.78 9.05 6.74
CA SER A 709 2.07 7.69 6.29
C SER A 709 0.78 6.85 6.08
N PRO A 710 0.64 6.13 4.94
CA PRO A 710 -0.53 5.31 4.62
C PRO A 710 -0.31 3.80 4.81
N GLY A 711 0.57 3.38 5.72
CA GLY A 711 0.70 1.98 6.12
C GLY A 711 1.86 1.71 7.09
N ASP A 712 1.56 1.33 8.32
CA ASP A 712 2.53 1.08 9.39
C ASP A 712 2.03 0.03 10.41
N PRO A 713 2.92 -0.58 11.21
CA PRO A 713 2.52 -1.34 12.39
C PRO A 713 1.74 -0.46 13.38
N ALA A 714 0.53 -0.92 13.75
CA ALA A 714 -0.50 -0.09 14.37
C ALA A 714 -0.06 0.67 15.63
N TYR A 715 0.72 0.05 16.51
CA TYR A 715 1.07 0.63 17.82
C TYR A 715 2.37 1.42 17.78
N GLN A 716 3.31 1.03 16.90
CA GLN A 716 4.54 1.76 16.59
C GLN A 716 4.19 3.11 15.94
N MET A 717 3.18 3.15 15.06
CA MET A 717 2.62 4.38 14.51
C MET A 717 2.14 5.34 15.61
N VAL A 718 1.31 4.85 16.56
CA VAL A 718 0.82 5.68 17.67
C VAL A 718 1.98 6.14 18.56
N GLU A 719 2.88 5.23 18.93
CA GLU A 719 3.99 5.53 19.83
C GLU A 719 4.91 6.62 19.28
N THR A 720 5.23 6.56 17.99
CA THR A 720 6.11 7.55 17.38
C THR A 720 5.38 8.89 17.15
N ARG A 721 4.06 8.88 16.92
CA ARG A 721 3.20 10.09 16.93
C ARG A 721 3.17 10.77 18.30
N GLU A 722 2.95 10.00 19.37
CA GLU A 722 2.92 10.51 20.75
C GLU A 722 4.31 11.02 21.19
N ALA A 723 5.38 10.33 20.82
CA ALA A 723 6.76 10.75 21.12
C ALA A 723 7.16 12.07 20.45
N LEU A 724 6.78 12.29 19.19
CA LEU A 724 6.96 13.58 18.51
C LEU A 724 6.14 14.68 19.17
N ALA A 725 4.85 14.41 19.41
CA ALA A 725 3.94 15.41 19.96
C ALA A 725 4.33 15.82 21.39
N ALA A 726 4.87 14.89 22.19
CA ALA A 726 5.47 15.16 23.50
C ALA A 726 6.88 15.80 23.43
N GLY A 727 7.53 15.80 22.26
CA GLY A 727 8.88 16.30 22.07
C GLY A 727 10.00 15.40 22.60
N THR A 728 9.72 14.12 22.89
CA THR A 728 10.73 13.13 23.30
C THR A 728 11.45 12.47 22.11
N LYS A 729 10.96 12.71 20.88
CA LYS A 729 11.62 12.38 19.62
C LYS A 729 11.74 13.63 18.72
N VAL A 730 12.77 13.69 17.88
CA VAL A 730 13.01 14.80 16.95
C VAL A 730 12.54 14.43 15.54
N GLY A 731 11.64 15.21 14.97
CA GLY A 731 11.11 15.01 13.61
C GLY A 731 9.97 15.95 13.24
N PRO A 732 9.39 15.79 12.03
CA PRO A 732 8.17 16.48 11.62
C PRO A 732 6.97 16.13 12.53
N ARG A 733 5.87 16.88 12.42
CA ARG A 733 4.55 16.41 12.87
C ARG A 733 4.18 15.16 12.09
N TYR A 734 3.67 14.13 12.75
CA TYR A 734 3.34 12.85 12.11
C TYR A 734 1.85 12.52 12.17
N PHE A 735 1.31 12.08 11.05
CA PHE A 735 -0.02 11.50 10.90
C PHE A 735 0.10 10.11 10.29
N GLY A 736 -0.71 9.15 10.73
CA GLY A 736 -0.62 7.79 10.20
C GLY A 736 -1.96 7.07 10.08
N SER A 737 -2.00 6.12 9.14
CA SER A 737 -2.76 4.88 9.33
C SER A 737 -1.86 3.85 10.00
N GLY A 738 -2.44 2.92 10.76
CA GLY A 738 -1.78 1.64 11.04
C GLY A 738 -1.80 0.75 9.80
N GLU A 739 -2.05 -0.54 9.99
CA GLU A 739 -2.01 -1.48 8.87
C GLU A 739 -3.09 -1.17 7.82
N GLY A 740 -2.73 -1.29 6.55
CA GLY A 740 -3.69 -1.18 5.45
C GLY A 740 -4.57 -2.43 5.34
N LEU A 741 -5.83 -2.22 4.98
CA LEU A 741 -6.84 -3.28 4.82
C LEU A 741 -6.73 -3.87 3.41
N GLU A 742 -6.09 -5.02 3.26
CA GLU A 742 -5.73 -5.59 1.95
C GLU A 742 -6.82 -6.46 1.33
N GLY A 743 -7.57 -7.25 2.10
CA GLY A 743 -8.38 -8.36 1.53
C GLY A 743 -7.65 -9.70 1.63
N THR A 744 -8.02 -10.71 0.84
CA THR A 744 -7.64 -12.12 1.11
C THR A 744 -6.15 -12.46 0.92
N ARG A 745 -5.43 -11.75 0.03
CA ARG A 745 -4.02 -12.01 -0.29
C ARG A 745 -3.15 -10.77 -0.07
N GLY A 746 -2.18 -10.88 0.83
CA GLY A 746 -1.24 -9.81 1.17
C GLY A 746 0.20 -10.06 0.70
N ARG A 747 1.03 -9.01 0.79
CA ARG A 747 2.43 -9.04 0.37
C ARG A 747 3.35 -8.31 1.35
N HIS A 748 3.01 -7.07 1.69
CA HIS A 748 3.85 -6.19 2.50
C HIS A 748 3.63 -6.42 4.00
N ARG A 749 4.68 -6.25 4.82
CA ARG A 749 4.67 -6.53 6.28
C ARG A 749 3.61 -5.76 7.09
N VAL A 750 3.19 -4.59 6.58
CA VAL A 750 2.25 -3.65 7.20
C VAL A 750 0.84 -3.70 6.59
N MET A 751 0.55 -4.69 5.75
CA MET A 751 -0.79 -4.92 5.21
C MET A 751 -1.44 -6.08 5.95
N ARG A 752 -2.68 -5.87 6.40
CA ARG A 752 -3.47 -6.88 7.12
C ARG A 752 -4.48 -7.50 6.16
N PRO A 753 -4.43 -8.82 5.91
CA PRO A 753 -5.39 -9.48 5.05
C PRO A 753 -6.74 -9.59 5.76
N VAL A 754 -7.84 -9.35 5.04
CA VAL A 754 -9.21 -9.30 5.58
C VAL A 754 -10.05 -10.39 4.94
N PHE A 755 -10.48 -11.37 5.73
CA PHE A 755 -11.23 -12.55 5.25
C PHE A 755 -12.74 -12.47 5.52
N SER A 756 -13.19 -11.67 6.48
CA SER A 756 -14.58 -11.65 6.95
C SER A 756 -15.05 -10.24 7.37
N ARG A 757 -16.37 -10.00 7.34
CA ARG A 757 -16.96 -8.76 7.89
C ARG A 757 -16.68 -8.64 9.40
N ASP A 758 -16.80 -9.73 10.15
CA ASP A 758 -16.46 -9.80 11.57
C ASP A 758 -15.00 -9.39 11.86
N GLN A 759 -14.08 -9.70 10.95
CA GLN A 759 -12.69 -9.22 11.03
C GLN A 759 -12.59 -7.74 10.68
N LEU A 760 -13.24 -7.28 9.61
CA LEU A 760 -13.28 -5.85 9.27
C LEU A 760 -13.79 -5.01 10.47
N ASP A 761 -14.76 -5.55 11.21
CA ASP A 761 -15.29 -4.95 12.45
C ASP A 761 -14.30 -4.99 13.63
N ARG A 762 -13.39 -5.97 13.69
CA ARG A 762 -12.26 -5.99 14.64
C ARG A 762 -11.22 -4.93 14.27
N ASP A 763 -10.86 -4.86 13.00
CA ASP A 763 -9.80 -3.98 12.50
C ASP A 763 -10.21 -2.49 12.52
N LEU A 764 -11.45 -2.17 12.14
CA LEU A 764 -11.98 -0.80 12.28
C LEU A 764 -12.13 -0.38 13.75
N ARG A 765 -12.47 -1.29 14.67
CA ARG A 765 -12.44 -0.98 16.11
C ARG A 765 -11.03 -0.71 16.63
N ARG A 766 -9.99 -1.39 16.12
CA ARG A 766 -8.59 -1.07 16.44
C ARG A 766 -8.22 0.33 15.95
N ALA A 767 -8.54 0.65 14.69
CA ALA A 767 -8.25 1.97 14.10
C ALA A 767 -8.88 3.13 14.87
N LEU A 768 -10.15 2.99 15.27
CA LEU A 768 -10.86 3.98 16.07
C LEU A 768 -10.29 4.10 17.50
N ALA A 769 -10.02 2.98 18.17
CA ALA A 769 -9.47 3.00 19.54
C ALA A 769 -8.05 3.58 19.61
N LEU A 770 -7.23 3.33 18.59
CA LEU A 770 -5.88 3.90 18.43
C LEU A 770 -5.88 5.31 17.80
N ARG A 771 -7.07 5.86 17.49
CA ARG A 771 -7.27 7.18 16.90
C ARG A 771 -6.42 7.39 15.64
N TYR A 772 -6.54 6.52 14.63
CA TYR A 772 -5.79 6.70 13.37
C TYR A 772 -6.12 8.06 12.72
N ASP A 773 -5.13 8.69 12.07
CA ASP A 773 -5.33 9.95 11.32
C ASP A 773 -5.81 9.70 9.88
N LEU A 774 -5.75 8.43 9.44
CA LEU A 774 -6.05 7.96 8.09
C LEU A 774 -6.49 6.49 8.13
N LEU A 775 -7.39 6.08 7.24
CA LEU A 775 -7.61 4.68 6.87
C LEU A 775 -7.06 4.41 5.44
N LYS A 776 -6.47 3.24 5.24
CA LYS A 776 -6.02 2.76 3.92
C LYS A 776 -6.84 1.53 3.53
N SER A 777 -7.80 1.72 2.62
CA SER A 777 -8.49 0.64 1.91
C SER A 777 -7.59 0.20 0.75
N TYR A 778 -6.82 -0.85 0.96
CA TYR A 778 -5.79 -1.27 0.01
C TYR A 778 -6.38 -2.11 -1.13
N ILE A 779 -5.52 -2.53 -2.06
CA ILE A 779 -5.90 -2.72 -3.46
C ILE A 779 -6.80 -3.94 -3.74
N ARG A 780 -6.84 -4.94 -2.85
CA ARG A 780 -7.69 -6.14 -2.95
C ARG A 780 -8.86 -6.15 -1.95
N LEU A 781 -9.22 -5.01 -1.36
CA LEU A 781 -10.41 -4.94 -0.51
C LEU A 781 -11.67 -4.89 -1.40
N PRO A 782 -12.66 -5.80 -1.25
CA PRO A 782 -13.88 -5.80 -2.06
C PRO A 782 -14.62 -4.46 -2.03
N VAL A 783 -15.33 -4.10 -3.10
CA VAL A 783 -16.03 -2.80 -3.21
C VAL A 783 -17.06 -2.62 -2.09
N GLU A 784 -17.78 -3.69 -1.70
CA GLU A 784 -18.71 -3.64 -0.56
C GLU A 784 -18.01 -3.34 0.79
N TYR A 785 -16.78 -3.80 0.98
CA TYR A 785 -15.98 -3.54 2.18
C TYR A 785 -15.35 -2.14 2.12
N GLN A 786 -14.88 -1.69 0.94
CA GLN A 786 -14.38 -0.33 0.75
C GLN A 786 -15.47 0.72 1.05
N ARG A 787 -16.70 0.51 0.57
CA ARG A 787 -17.87 1.34 0.91
C ARG A 787 -18.09 1.42 2.42
N GLU A 788 -17.97 0.30 3.13
CA GLU A 788 -18.11 0.26 4.59
C GLU A 788 -16.99 1.02 5.32
N VAL A 789 -15.74 0.87 4.86
CA VAL A 789 -14.57 1.60 5.40
C VAL A 789 -14.71 3.11 5.18
N VAL A 790 -15.12 3.55 3.99
CA VAL A 790 -15.39 4.97 3.68
C VAL A 790 -16.46 5.53 4.62
N ALA A 791 -17.63 4.87 4.68
CA ALA A 791 -18.74 5.34 5.53
C ALA A 791 -18.36 5.42 7.02
N ARG A 792 -17.62 4.44 7.55
CA ARG A 792 -17.21 4.39 8.96
C ARG A 792 -16.04 5.31 9.28
N GLY A 793 -15.13 5.54 8.34
CA GLY A 793 -14.08 6.56 8.44
C GLY A 793 -14.69 7.96 8.51
N HIS A 794 -15.56 8.30 7.55
CA HIS A 794 -16.24 9.59 7.49
C HIS A 794 -17.10 9.88 8.72
N ALA A 795 -17.83 8.87 9.23
CA ALA A 795 -18.59 8.98 10.48
C ALA A 795 -17.71 9.28 11.72
N ALA A 796 -16.40 8.98 11.66
CA ALA A 796 -15.41 9.30 12.69
C ALA A 796 -14.54 10.54 12.34
N GLY A 797 -14.76 11.19 11.18
CA GLY A 797 -13.92 12.28 10.67
C GLY A 797 -12.56 11.86 10.08
N ILE A 798 -12.31 10.55 9.98
CA ILE A 798 -11.06 9.98 9.48
C ILE A 798 -11.17 9.78 7.96
N PRO A 799 -10.24 10.31 7.15
CA PRO A 799 -10.25 10.13 5.70
C PRO A 799 -9.87 8.70 5.31
N VAL A 800 -10.26 8.28 4.12
CA VAL A 800 -9.93 6.96 3.57
C VAL A 800 -9.21 7.09 2.22
N THR A 801 -8.18 6.25 2.02
CA THR A 801 -7.36 6.25 0.79
C THR A 801 -7.14 4.86 0.21
N SER A 802 -6.73 4.80 -1.06
CA SER A 802 -6.47 3.58 -1.83
C SER A 802 -5.42 3.84 -2.92
N HIS A 803 -5.17 2.87 -3.81
CA HIS A 803 -4.53 3.10 -5.13
C HIS A 803 -5.56 3.04 -6.27
N TYR A 804 -6.85 2.97 -5.90
CA TYR A 804 -7.96 2.69 -6.80
C TYR A 804 -8.74 3.98 -7.06
N LEU A 805 -8.91 4.34 -8.34
CA LEU A 805 -9.66 5.53 -8.76
C LEU A 805 -11.17 5.27 -8.74
N TYR A 806 -11.61 4.27 -9.50
CA TYR A 806 -13.03 3.94 -9.70
C TYR A 806 -13.23 2.44 -9.41
N PRO A 807 -14.31 2.04 -8.69
CA PRO A 807 -15.42 2.84 -8.17
C PRO A 807 -15.14 3.59 -6.86
N ALA A 808 -13.90 3.69 -6.38
CA ALA A 808 -13.63 4.36 -5.10
C ALA A 808 -14.11 5.83 -5.06
N ALA A 809 -14.00 6.57 -6.16
CA ALA A 809 -14.57 7.91 -6.32
C ALA A 809 -16.12 7.92 -6.36
N ARG A 810 -16.78 6.81 -6.74
CA ARG A 810 -18.25 6.64 -6.65
C ARG A 810 -18.72 6.44 -5.21
N GLU A 811 -17.88 5.83 -4.37
CA GLU A 811 -18.12 5.65 -2.93
C GLU A 811 -17.79 6.91 -2.13
N GLY A 812 -16.80 7.70 -2.57
CA GLY A 812 -16.37 8.96 -1.93
C GLY A 812 -15.05 8.86 -1.18
N LEU A 813 -14.11 8.05 -1.68
CA LEU A 813 -12.74 7.98 -1.18
C LEU A 813 -12.09 9.39 -1.17
N ASP A 814 -11.40 9.75 -0.07
CA ASP A 814 -10.80 11.09 0.09
C ASP A 814 -9.57 11.30 -0.81
N GLY A 815 -8.81 10.23 -1.08
CA GLY A 815 -7.59 10.30 -1.86
C GLY A 815 -7.18 8.99 -2.55
N MET A 816 -6.77 9.12 -3.81
CA MET A 816 -5.94 8.12 -4.48
C MET A 816 -4.48 8.39 -4.14
N GLU A 817 -3.72 7.33 -3.92
CA GLU A 817 -2.29 7.40 -3.78
C GLU A 817 -1.63 6.85 -5.05
N HIS A 818 -0.57 7.54 -5.49
CA HIS A 818 0.14 7.33 -6.76
C HIS A 818 -0.65 7.71 -8.02
N THR A 819 0.06 8.19 -9.04
CA THR A 819 -0.44 8.38 -10.42
C THR A 819 -0.91 7.07 -11.04
N GLY A 820 -0.10 6.03 -10.90
CA GLY A 820 -0.40 4.65 -11.22
C GLY A 820 0.52 3.74 -10.43
N GLY A 821 -0.07 2.70 -9.82
CA GLY A 821 0.60 1.76 -8.95
C GLY A 821 -0.05 0.38 -8.99
N GLY A 822 0.32 -0.48 -8.02
CA GLY A 822 -0.16 -1.85 -7.95
C GLY A 822 -1.68 -1.88 -7.93
N ASN A 823 -2.28 -2.60 -8.87
CA ASN A 823 -3.72 -2.72 -9.05
C ASN A 823 -4.12 -4.20 -8.97
N ARG A 824 -5.31 -4.50 -8.43
CA ARG A 824 -5.84 -5.87 -8.40
C ARG A 824 -5.92 -6.51 -9.78
N LEU A 825 -6.05 -5.73 -10.86
CA LEU A 825 -6.18 -6.24 -12.24
C LEU A 825 -4.87 -6.79 -12.84
N GLY A 826 -3.71 -6.51 -12.22
CA GLY A 826 -2.39 -6.74 -12.82
C GLY A 826 -1.89 -5.58 -13.69
N TYR A 827 -2.78 -4.65 -14.08
CA TYR A 827 -2.46 -3.45 -14.86
C TYR A 827 -3.20 -2.22 -14.33
N SER A 828 -2.70 -1.02 -14.63
CA SER A 828 -3.30 0.25 -14.15
C SER A 828 -4.60 0.59 -14.88
N ARG A 829 -5.44 1.44 -14.28
CA ARG A 829 -6.61 2.07 -14.91
C ARG A 829 -6.51 3.60 -14.99
N THR A 830 -5.36 4.16 -14.64
CA THR A 830 -5.06 5.60 -14.71
C THR A 830 -3.91 5.95 -15.65
N LEU A 831 -3.02 4.98 -15.92
CA LEU A 831 -1.90 5.08 -16.85
C LEU A 831 -1.94 3.89 -17.82
N SER A 832 -1.54 4.08 -19.07
CA SER A 832 -1.29 2.97 -20.00
C SER A 832 -0.16 2.07 -19.52
N PHE A 833 -0.16 0.81 -19.98
CA PHE A 833 0.82 -0.18 -19.54
C PHE A 833 2.26 0.16 -19.96
N ALA A 834 2.48 0.53 -21.23
CA ALA A 834 3.82 0.72 -21.79
C ALA A 834 4.34 2.15 -21.58
N ALA A 835 3.72 3.15 -22.21
CA ALA A 835 4.24 4.52 -22.18
C ALA A 835 3.85 5.32 -20.91
N GLY A 836 2.96 4.81 -20.07
CA GLY A 836 2.49 5.51 -18.85
C GLY A 836 1.62 6.73 -19.13
N ARG A 837 0.97 6.81 -20.30
CA ARG A 837 0.09 7.93 -20.71
C ARG A 837 -1.21 7.91 -19.90
N THR A 838 -1.71 9.08 -19.48
CA THR A 838 -3.06 9.21 -18.87
C THR A 838 -4.08 9.76 -19.86
N PHE A 839 -5.36 9.50 -19.59
CA PHE A 839 -6.48 9.79 -20.49
C PHE A 839 -7.57 10.64 -19.80
N GLN A 840 -8.54 11.11 -20.59
CA GLN A 840 -9.59 12.02 -20.12
C GLN A 840 -10.37 11.51 -18.90
N ASP A 841 -10.70 10.21 -18.81
CA ASP A 841 -11.42 9.66 -17.64
C ASP A 841 -10.73 9.99 -16.30
N SER A 842 -9.42 9.79 -16.25
CA SER A 842 -8.65 9.82 -15.01
C SER A 842 -8.49 11.24 -14.49
N VAL A 843 -8.30 12.19 -15.42
CA VAL A 843 -8.25 13.63 -15.12
C VAL A 843 -9.61 14.12 -14.61
N ASP A 844 -10.68 13.80 -15.32
CA ASP A 844 -12.02 14.34 -15.04
C ASP A 844 -12.64 13.72 -13.78
N LEU A 845 -12.43 12.43 -13.52
CA LEU A 845 -12.88 11.78 -12.28
C LEU A 845 -12.21 12.38 -11.04
N LEU A 846 -10.91 12.68 -11.10
CA LEU A 846 -10.18 13.33 -10.00
C LEU A 846 -10.64 14.79 -9.81
N ALA A 847 -10.77 15.55 -10.90
CA ALA A 847 -11.24 16.93 -10.85
C ALA A 847 -12.70 17.04 -10.33
N ALA A 848 -13.60 16.18 -10.80
CA ALA A 848 -15.02 16.18 -10.43
C ALA A 848 -15.28 15.65 -9.02
N SER A 849 -14.62 14.56 -8.60
CA SER A 849 -14.73 14.04 -7.23
C SER A 849 -14.08 14.96 -6.20
N GLY A 850 -13.02 15.67 -6.54
CA GLY A 850 -12.21 16.41 -5.57
C GLY A 850 -11.37 15.49 -4.66
N MET A 851 -11.31 14.20 -4.98
CA MET A 851 -10.36 13.26 -4.40
C MET A 851 -8.94 13.76 -4.64
N TRP A 852 -8.05 13.70 -3.65
CA TRP A 852 -6.64 14.06 -3.90
C TRP A 852 -5.90 12.97 -4.68
N ILE A 853 -4.81 13.37 -5.32
CA ILE A 853 -3.80 12.44 -5.83
C ILE A 853 -2.42 12.84 -5.32
N SER A 854 -1.65 11.88 -4.81
CA SER A 854 -0.27 12.10 -4.37
C SER A 854 0.73 11.92 -5.52
N THR A 855 1.75 12.78 -5.56
CA THR A 855 2.70 12.86 -6.68
C THR A 855 3.52 11.58 -6.86
N THR A 856 4.18 11.11 -5.78
CA THR A 856 5.03 9.91 -5.69
C THR A 856 5.76 9.57 -6.99
N THR A 857 6.55 10.52 -7.51
CA THR A 857 7.31 10.36 -8.77
C THR A 857 8.55 9.48 -8.56
N LEU A 858 8.32 8.25 -8.09
CA LEU A 858 9.27 7.23 -7.63
C LEU A 858 10.45 6.99 -8.57
N PHE A 859 10.23 7.18 -9.87
CA PHE A 859 11.14 6.81 -10.95
C PHE A 859 11.90 8.00 -11.55
N ALA A 860 11.76 9.20 -10.95
CA ALA A 860 12.48 10.42 -11.30
C ALA A 860 13.98 10.42 -10.93
N SER A 861 14.65 9.26 -11.02
CA SER A 861 16.09 9.12 -10.83
C SER A 861 16.89 9.79 -11.97
N GLU A 862 16.26 10.04 -13.12
CA GLU A 862 16.85 10.83 -14.22
C GLU A 862 17.38 12.21 -13.78
N LEU A 863 16.80 12.81 -12.73
CA LEU A 863 17.30 14.06 -12.15
C LEU A 863 18.75 13.96 -11.66
N PHE A 864 19.23 12.77 -11.28
CA PHE A 864 20.61 12.58 -10.83
C PHE A 864 21.63 12.62 -11.98
N VAL A 865 21.20 12.59 -13.24
CA VAL A 865 22.05 12.83 -14.41
C VAL A 865 22.32 14.33 -14.56
N GLU A 866 21.34 15.17 -14.20
CA GLU A 866 21.37 16.63 -14.36
C GLU A 866 21.83 17.37 -13.09
N ASP A 867 21.48 16.86 -11.90
CA ASP A 867 21.78 17.48 -10.60
C ASP A 867 21.97 16.44 -9.48
N ARG A 868 23.23 16.25 -9.08
CA ARG A 868 23.61 15.36 -7.95
C ARG A 868 23.65 16.06 -6.59
N SER A 869 23.21 17.33 -6.46
CA SER A 869 23.36 18.12 -5.22
C SER A 869 22.77 17.43 -3.99
N LEU A 870 21.66 16.68 -4.16
CA LEU A 870 20.97 15.97 -3.08
C LEU A 870 21.70 14.69 -2.64
N VAL A 871 22.44 14.05 -3.54
CA VAL A 871 23.31 12.90 -3.24
C VAL A 871 24.59 13.38 -2.55
N GLU A 872 25.10 14.54 -2.96
CA GLU A 872 26.39 15.05 -2.50
C GLU A 872 26.31 15.94 -1.24
N ASP A 873 25.11 16.27 -0.77
CA ASP A 873 24.90 17.10 0.40
C ASP A 873 25.47 16.46 1.69
N GLU A 874 26.02 17.30 2.58
CA GLU A 874 26.50 16.85 3.90
C GLU A 874 25.37 16.21 4.73
N ARG A 875 24.14 16.72 4.63
CA ARG A 875 22.96 16.18 5.33
C ARG A 875 22.72 14.73 4.95
N THR A 876 22.70 14.44 3.66
CA THR A 876 22.55 13.08 3.13
C THR A 876 23.70 12.19 3.60
N ARG A 877 24.94 12.68 3.46
CA ARG A 877 26.19 11.98 3.84
C ARG A 877 26.41 11.77 5.36
N VAL A 878 25.50 12.23 6.22
CA VAL A 878 25.54 12.08 7.69
C VAL A 878 24.25 11.45 8.25
N LEU A 879 23.09 11.70 7.64
CA LEU A 879 21.79 11.18 8.09
C LEU A 879 21.30 9.94 7.33
N TYR A 880 22.01 9.48 6.31
CA TYR A 880 21.78 8.16 5.72
C TYR A 880 22.69 7.14 6.41
N PRO A 881 22.18 5.96 6.82
CA PRO A 881 23.02 4.81 7.09
C PRO A 881 23.87 4.44 5.87
N ASP A 882 25.07 3.89 6.07
CA ASP A 882 26.05 3.71 4.98
C ASP A 882 25.52 2.84 3.83
N TRP A 883 24.70 1.81 4.13
CA TRP A 883 24.05 0.98 3.10
C TRP A 883 22.96 1.71 2.32
N GLU A 884 22.25 2.67 2.93
CA GLU A 884 21.28 3.53 2.24
C GLU A 884 21.97 4.58 1.38
N TYR A 885 23.06 5.16 1.88
CA TYR A 885 23.87 6.09 1.10
C TYR A 885 24.50 5.38 -0.11
N ALA A 886 25.03 4.16 0.07
CA ALA A 886 25.54 3.34 -1.03
C ALA A 886 24.43 2.92 -2.02
N ARG A 887 23.20 2.67 -1.56
CA ARG A 887 22.04 2.42 -2.44
C ARG A 887 21.65 3.66 -3.24
N LEU A 888 21.63 4.84 -2.61
CA LEU A 888 21.36 6.12 -3.28
C LEU A 888 22.42 6.45 -4.35
N VAL A 889 23.71 6.25 -4.03
CA VAL A 889 24.80 6.45 -4.99
C VAL A 889 24.63 5.51 -6.20
N ARG A 890 24.35 4.21 -5.98
CA ARG A 890 24.04 3.29 -7.09
C ARG A 890 22.83 3.76 -7.91
N LYS A 891 21.69 4.08 -7.28
CA LYS A 891 20.50 4.63 -7.98
C LYS A 891 20.83 5.87 -8.83
N ALA A 892 21.75 6.73 -8.38
CA ALA A 892 22.19 7.92 -9.09
C ALA A 892 23.19 7.65 -10.23
N ASP A 893 23.94 6.54 -10.15
CA ASP A 893 24.91 6.10 -11.17
C ASP A 893 24.21 5.23 -12.24
N ASP A 894 23.35 4.31 -11.82
CA ASP A 894 22.49 3.48 -12.67
C ASP A 894 21.57 4.33 -13.56
N ALA A 895 21.10 5.48 -13.04
CA ALA A 895 20.29 6.45 -13.78
C ALA A 895 21.02 7.11 -14.96
N ALA A 896 22.36 7.07 -14.99
CA ALA A 896 23.17 7.57 -16.11
C ALA A 896 23.43 6.50 -17.20
N SER A 897 22.87 5.29 -17.06
CA SER A 897 22.91 4.26 -18.11
C SER A 897 21.86 4.52 -19.21
N ASP A 898 22.17 4.15 -20.45
CA ASP A 898 21.15 3.96 -21.51
C ASP A 898 20.70 2.49 -21.52
N SER A 899 19.82 2.16 -20.58
CA SER A 899 19.22 0.85 -20.40
C SER A 899 17.74 0.86 -20.78
N ALA A 900 17.14 -0.32 -20.98
CA ALA A 900 15.70 -0.42 -21.18
C ALA A 900 14.93 0.15 -19.96
N ASP A 901 15.41 -0.15 -18.74
CA ASP A 901 14.80 0.30 -17.49
C ASP A 901 14.88 1.83 -17.31
N THR A 902 16.00 2.48 -17.65
CA THR A 902 16.10 3.96 -17.57
C THR A 902 15.22 4.66 -18.61
N ARG A 903 15.15 4.14 -19.84
CA ARG A 903 14.23 4.67 -20.87
C ARG A 903 12.76 4.48 -20.48
N LEU A 904 12.40 3.37 -19.84
CA LEU A 904 11.06 3.13 -19.29
C LEU A 904 10.75 4.10 -18.14
N ASN A 905 11.68 4.24 -17.18
CA ASN A 905 11.54 5.16 -16.05
C ASN A 905 11.36 6.62 -16.50
N HIS A 906 12.08 7.07 -17.53
CA HIS A 906 11.90 8.40 -18.10
C HIS A 906 10.50 8.58 -18.72
N ALA A 907 10.08 7.67 -19.62
CA ALA A 907 8.76 7.75 -20.26
C ALA A 907 7.61 7.78 -19.24
N TRP A 908 7.68 6.90 -18.24
CA TRP A 908 6.73 6.90 -17.13
C TRP A 908 6.78 8.18 -16.28
N THR A 909 7.97 8.74 -16.01
CA THR A 909 8.09 9.99 -15.23
C THR A 909 7.47 11.18 -15.96
N VAL A 910 7.58 11.22 -17.29
CA VAL A 910 6.87 12.19 -18.15
C VAL A 910 5.35 12.01 -18.04
N GLY A 911 4.84 10.78 -18.19
CA GLY A 911 3.40 10.47 -18.09
C GLY A 911 2.81 10.75 -16.70
N ASP A 912 3.55 10.41 -15.64
CA ASP A 912 3.23 10.74 -14.25
C ASP A 912 3.07 12.27 -14.08
N CYS A 913 3.99 13.06 -14.64
CA CYS A 913 3.93 14.53 -14.54
C CYS A 913 2.83 15.16 -15.41
N ASP A 914 2.56 14.65 -16.61
CA ASP A 914 1.43 15.10 -17.45
C ASP A 914 0.08 14.89 -16.72
N MET A 915 -0.11 13.71 -16.13
CA MET A 915 -1.30 13.41 -15.33
C MET A 915 -1.50 14.41 -14.20
N LEU A 916 -0.47 14.63 -13.40
CA LEU A 916 -0.52 15.55 -12.27
C LEU A 916 -0.77 16.99 -12.75
N LEU A 917 -0.18 17.41 -13.86
CA LEU A 917 -0.34 18.76 -14.42
C LEU A 917 -1.74 18.99 -14.97
N ARG A 918 -2.32 18.00 -15.68
CA ARG A 918 -3.70 18.03 -16.20
C ARG A 918 -4.72 18.03 -15.06
N VAL A 919 -4.57 17.14 -14.08
CA VAL A 919 -5.43 17.11 -12.87
C VAL A 919 -5.37 18.44 -12.13
N HIS A 920 -4.17 19.01 -11.93
CA HIS A 920 -4.01 20.30 -11.25
C HIS A 920 -4.69 21.45 -12.01
N ARG A 921 -4.49 21.54 -13.33
CA ARG A 921 -5.08 22.59 -14.17
C ARG A 921 -6.58 22.44 -14.40
N ALA A 922 -7.13 21.23 -14.29
CA ALA A 922 -8.57 20.96 -14.22
C ALA A 922 -9.21 21.28 -12.84
N GLY A 923 -8.42 21.73 -11.85
CA GLY A 923 -8.92 22.07 -10.50
C GLY A 923 -8.96 20.90 -9.51
N GLY A 924 -8.37 19.75 -9.87
CA GLY A 924 -8.15 18.61 -8.99
C GLY A 924 -7.06 18.87 -7.94
N LEU A 925 -7.08 18.08 -6.85
CA LEU A 925 -6.25 18.31 -5.67
C LEU A 925 -4.95 17.47 -5.71
N VAL A 926 -3.90 18.00 -6.35
CA VAL A 926 -2.57 17.37 -6.34
C VAL A 926 -1.80 17.73 -5.07
N VAL A 927 -1.26 16.72 -4.38
CA VAL A 927 -0.49 16.85 -3.13
C VAL A 927 0.86 16.15 -3.23
N ALA A 928 1.91 16.73 -2.63
CA ALA A 928 3.23 16.12 -2.70
C ALA A 928 3.33 14.91 -1.78
N GLY A 929 3.87 13.81 -2.29
CA GLY A 929 4.18 12.59 -1.54
C GLY A 929 5.34 11.85 -2.19
N THR A 930 6.08 11.06 -1.42
CA THR A 930 7.36 10.49 -1.86
C THR A 930 7.43 8.97 -1.89
N ASP A 931 6.58 8.26 -1.15
CA ASP A 931 6.68 6.81 -0.87
C ASP A 931 8.05 6.42 -0.24
N SER A 932 8.75 7.37 0.42
CA SER A 932 10.00 7.07 1.15
C SER A 932 9.67 6.24 2.40
N ALA A 933 10.28 5.08 2.68
CA ALA A 933 11.60 4.63 2.27
C ALA A 933 11.65 3.56 1.16
N LEU A 934 10.64 3.49 0.28
CA LEU A 934 10.83 2.89 -1.04
C LEU A 934 11.61 3.89 -1.93
N ASP A 935 11.27 5.18 -1.84
CA ASP A 935 12.12 6.29 -2.28
C ASP A 935 13.08 6.81 -1.17
N ASP A 936 13.84 7.86 -1.45
CA ASP A 936 14.95 8.34 -0.64
C ASP A 936 14.56 9.43 0.38
N ILE A 937 14.51 9.07 1.66
CA ILE A 937 13.99 9.90 2.77
C ILE A 937 14.52 11.34 2.78
N GLY A 938 13.60 12.31 2.69
CA GLY A 938 13.87 13.74 2.80
C GLY A 938 14.29 14.39 1.49
N ILE A 939 15.12 13.75 0.67
CA ILE A 939 15.54 14.31 -0.63
C ILE A 939 14.50 14.07 -1.74
N SER A 940 13.76 12.96 -1.67
CA SER A 940 12.71 12.57 -2.61
C SER A 940 11.62 13.63 -2.80
N LEU A 941 11.27 14.38 -1.74
CA LEU A 941 10.30 15.48 -1.85
C LEU A 941 10.84 16.62 -2.72
N HIS A 942 12.14 16.91 -2.62
CA HIS A 942 12.80 17.90 -3.47
C HIS A 942 12.98 17.39 -4.90
N GLN A 943 13.16 16.08 -5.10
CA GLN A 943 13.11 15.46 -6.43
C GLN A 943 11.72 15.58 -7.06
N ASN A 944 10.65 15.28 -6.30
CA ASN A 944 9.25 15.47 -6.74
C ASN A 944 9.01 16.95 -7.13
N LEU A 945 9.42 17.91 -6.31
CA LEU A 945 9.30 19.34 -6.64
C LEU A 945 10.08 19.73 -7.91
N ARG A 946 11.29 19.21 -8.10
CA ARG A 946 12.14 19.48 -9.27
C ARG A 946 11.58 18.86 -10.55
N ILE A 947 11.08 17.62 -10.52
CA ILE A 947 10.59 16.92 -11.72
C ILE A 947 9.26 17.51 -12.23
N LEU A 948 8.36 17.89 -11.31
CA LEU A 948 7.14 18.61 -11.67
C LEU A 948 7.45 19.91 -12.43
N VAL A 949 8.48 20.65 -12.00
CA VAL A 949 8.92 21.87 -12.69
C VAL A 949 9.60 21.55 -14.03
N LYS A 950 10.44 20.50 -14.12
CA LYS A 950 11.04 20.03 -15.39
C LYS A 950 9.97 19.75 -16.44
N TYR A 951 8.83 19.18 -16.04
CA TYR A 951 7.72 18.84 -16.93
C TYR A 951 6.50 19.77 -16.83
N GLY A 952 6.71 21.05 -16.49
CA GLY A 952 5.79 22.14 -16.85
C GLY A 952 4.87 22.70 -15.76
N PHE A 953 5.05 22.31 -14.48
CA PHE A 953 4.58 23.13 -13.36
C PHE A 953 5.45 24.38 -13.21
N THR A 954 4.89 25.50 -12.80
CA THR A 954 5.70 26.60 -12.25
C THR A 954 6.24 26.23 -10.86
N PRO A 955 7.38 26.79 -10.40
CA PRO A 955 7.89 26.56 -9.05
C PRO A 955 6.85 26.85 -7.96
N ARG A 956 6.01 27.88 -8.13
CA ARG A 956 4.89 28.19 -7.24
C ARG A 956 3.87 27.06 -7.17
N GLU A 957 3.42 26.52 -8.30
CA GLU A 957 2.42 25.44 -8.35
C GLU A 957 3.00 24.14 -7.75
N ALA A 958 4.25 23.81 -8.07
CA ALA A 958 4.96 22.67 -7.47
C ALA A 958 5.03 22.81 -5.93
N LEU A 959 5.48 23.96 -5.41
CA LEU A 959 5.53 24.24 -3.97
C LEU A 959 4.14 24.20 -3.30
N GLN A 960 3.07 24.56 -4.02
CA GLN A 960 1.70 24.47 -3.50
C GLN A 960 1.24 23.02 -3.28
N THR A 961 1.70 22.06 -4.08
CA THR A 961 1.44 20.63 -3.84
C THR A 961 2.00 20.18 -2.48
N ALA A 962 3.19 20.69 -2.09
CA ALA A 962 3.89 20.36 -0.84
C ALA A 962 3.56 21.29 0.35
N THR A 963 2.63 22.26 0.20
CA THR A 963 2.29 23.22 1.26
C THR A 963 0.77 23.40 1.41
N GLY A 964 0.17 24.29 0.62
CA GLY A 964 -1.25 24.63 0.71
C GLY A 964 -2.20 23.47 0.38
N ASN A 965 -1.92 22.72 -0.68
CA ASN A 965 -2.76 21.60 -1.11
C ASN A 965 -2.66 20.43 -0.12
N ALA A 966 -1.43 20.10 0.30
CA ALA A 966 -1.18 19.07 1.31
C ALA A 966 -1.87 19.40 2.65
N ALA A 967 -1.77 20.65 3.12
CA ALA A 967 -2.49 21.10 4.31
C ALA A 967 -4.02 20.94 4.15
N ARG A 968 -4.57 21.27 2.98
CA ARG A 968 -6.00 21.10 2.65
C ARG A 968 -6.44 19.64 2.71
N ALA A 969 -5.74 18.72 2.03
CA ALA A 969 -6.02 17.28 2.06
C ALA A 969 -5.97 16.68 3.49
N LEU A 970 -5.10 17.18 4.36
CA LEU A 970 -5.04 16.75 5.76
C LEU A 970 -6.18 17.31 6.63
N GLY A 971 -7.02 18.22 6.13
CA GLY A 971 -8.02 18.96 6.93
C GLY A 971 -7.40 20.04 7.82
N LEU A 972 -6.20 20.51 7.45
CA LEU A 972 -5.35 21.46 8.18
C LEU A 972 -5.14 22.78 7.40
N GLY A 973 -5.89 22.99 6.31
CA GLY A 973 -5.79 24.18 5.44
C GLY A 973 -6.18 25.51 6.11
N ASP A 974 -6.71 25.45 7.34
CA ASP A 974 -6.96 26.56 8.26
C ASP A 974 -5.76 26.90 9.15
N ARG A 975 -4.81 25.96 9.33
CA ARG A 975 -3.73 26.01 10.33
C ARG A 975 -2.32 25.95 9.75
N LEU A 976 -2.10 25.19 8.68
CA LEU A 976 -0.80 24.95 8.04
C LEU A 976 -0.75 25.52 6.60
N GLY A 977 0.36 25.30 5.91
CA GLY A 977 0.52 25.53 4.47
C GLY A 977 0.63 26.99 4.02
N ARG A 978 0.63 27.96 4.93
CA ARG A 978 0.78 29.41 4.65
C ARG A 978 1.51 30.16 5.76
N VAL A 979 2.27 31.20 5.41
CA VAL A 979 2.84 32.17 6.35
C VAL A 979 1.86 33.34 6.49
N ALA A 980 0.91 33.23 7.41
CA ALA A 980 -0.15 34.23 7.64
C ALA A 980 -0.56 34.29 9.13
N PRO A 981 -1.10 35.43 9.62
CA PRO A 981 -1.62 35.53 10.98
C PRO A 981 -2.61 34.42 11.36
N GLY A 982 -2.53 33.96 12.61
CA GLY A 982 -3.33 32.87 13.17
C GLY A 982 -2.87 31.45 12.80
N ARG A 983 -2.04 31.30 11.75
CA ARG A 983 -1.46 30.00 11.34
C ARG A 983 -0.41 29.52 12.32
N LEU A 984 -0.17 28.21 12.34
CA LEU A 984 0.88 27.61 13.15
C LEU A 984 2.25 27.94 12.56
N ALA A 985 3.22 28.14 13.44
CA ALA A 985 4.60 28.46 13.13
C ALA A 985 5.38 27.19 12.74
N ASP A 986 4.94 26.59 11.63
CA ASP A 986 5.63 25.50 10.94
C ASP A 986 6.24 26.10 9.66
N LEU A 987 7.54 26.40 9.72
CA LEU A 987 8.25 27.31 8.80
C LEU A 987 9.61 26.75 8.38
N VAL A 988 10.12 27.16 7.22
CA VAL A 988 11.46 26.82 6.74
C VAL A 988 12.17 28.07 6.27
N GLY A 989 13.44 28.24 6.63
CA GLY A 989 14.34 29.25 6.06
C GLY A 989 15.33 28.61 5.09
N VAL A 990 15.23 28.97 3.80
CA VAL A 990 16.11 28.50 2.72
C VAL A 990 17.04 29.60 2.22
N ALA A 991 18.21 29.21 1.70
CA ALA A 991 19.09 30.12 0.97
C ALA A 991 18.68 30.20 -0.51
N GLY A 992 18.47 31.43 -1.03
CA GLY A 992 18.00 31.68 -2.39
C GLY A 992 16.48 31.92 -2.50
N ASP A 993 15.97 31.96 -3.72
CA ASP A 993 14.54 32.17 -4.02
C ASP A 993 13.92 30.91 -4.66
N PRO A 994 13.04 30.18 -3.95
CA PRO A 994 12.40 28.96 -4.48
C PRO A 994 11.29 29.24 -5.51
N LEU A 995 10.88 30.50 -5.73
CA LEU A 995 9.96 30.87 -6.81
C LEU A 995 10.67 31.03 -8.16
N THR A 996 11.95 31.43 -8.14
CA THR A 996 12.80 31.57 -9.34
C THR A 996 13.60 30.30 -9.65
N ASP A 997 14.14 29.63 -8.62
CA ASP A 997 14.82 28.33 -8.76
C ASP A 997 14.31 27.34 -7.72
N ILE A 998 13.51 26.37 -8.15
CA ILE A 998 12.91 25.34 -7.27
C ILE A 998 13.97 24.55 -6.48
N ARG A 999 15.22 24.47 -6.95
CA ARG A 999 16.31 23.80 -6.22
C ARG A 999 16.64 24.50 -4.90
N ALA A 1000 16.37 25.80 -4.78
CA ALA A 1000 16.54 26.57 -3.54
C ALA A 1000 15.63 26.06 -2.40
N ALA A 1001 14.50 25.41 -2.70
CA ALA A 1001 13.66 24.78 -1.66
C ALA A 1001 14.44 23.74 -0.83
N ALA A 1002 15.44 23.07 -1.44
CA ALA A 1002 16.31 22.12 -0.75
C ALA A 1002 17.42 22.79 0.08
N ALA A 1003 17.69 24.09 -0.10
CA ALA A 1003 18.80 24.83 0.50
C ALA A 1003 18.50 25.31 1.95
N VAL A 1004 17.81 24.47 2.73
CA VAL A 1004 17.41 24.70 4.12
C VAL A 1004 18.60 25.03 5.01
N ARG A 1005 18.40 25.97 5.94
CA ARG A 1005 19.34 26.31 7.02
C ARG A 1005 18.71 26.18 8.40
N THR A 1006 17.51 26.76 8.55
CA THR A 1006 16.67 26.67 9.74
C THR A 1006 15.32 26.06 9.39
N VAL A 1007 14.75 25.27 10.29
CA VAL A 1007 13.41 24.67 10.18
C VAL A 1007 12.69 24.81 11.52
N MET A 1008 11.39 25.06 11.49
CA MET A 1008 10.58 25.30 12.67
C MET A 1008 9.34 24.42 12.68
N VAL A 1009 9.05 23.77 13.81
CA VAL A 1009 7.85 22.97 14.03
C VAL A 1009 7.10 23.50 15.25
N GLY A 1010 5.87 23.96 15.07
CA GLY A 1010 5.05 24.55 16.14
C GLY A 1010 5.80 25.60 16.98
N GLY A 1011 6.47 26.54 16.32
CA GLY A 1011 7.24 27.63 16.96
C GLY A 1011 8.65 27.24 17.43
N HIS A 1012 9.02 25.96 17.40
CA HIS A 1012 10.34 25.49 17.84
C HIS A 1012 11.34 25.45 16.68
N PRO A 1013 12.33 26.36 16.61
CA PRO A 1013 13.35 26.32 15.57
C PRO A 1013 14.39 25.23 15.85
N HIS A 1014 14.98 24.72 14.78
CA HIS A 1014 16.09 23.79 14.71
C HIS A 1014 17.02 24.23 13.57
N GLU A 1015 18.32 24.38 13.86
CA GLU A 1015 19.32 24.64 12.83
C GLU A 1015 19.86 23.32 12.26
N VAL A 1016 20.12 23.26 10.95
CA VAL A 1016 20.64 22.05 10.28
C VAL A 1016 21.87 21.44 11.00
N PRO A 1017 22.88 22.22 11.45
CA PRO A 1017 23.99 21.67 12.23
C PRO A 1017 23.57 20.92 13.51
N GLU A 1018 22.51 21.34 14.21
CA GLU A 1018 22.00 20.69 15.42
C GLU A 1018 21.35 19.34 15.12
N LEU A 1019 20.62 19.26 13.99
CA LEU A 1019 20.01 18.02 13.51
C LEU A 1019 21.07 16.97 13.15
N LEU A 1020 22.21 17.41 12.61
CA LEU A 1020 23.36 16.57 12.24
C LEU A 1020 24.25 16.17 13.42
N ALA A 1021 24.29 16.98 14.48
CA ALA A 1021 25.27 16.86 15.57
C ALA A 1021 25.39 15.47 16.22
N PRO A 1022 24.31 14.70 16.50
CA PRO A 1022 24.44 13.38 17.12
C PRO A 1022 25.13 12.33 16.23
N PHE A 1023 25.05 12.49 14.91
CA PHE A 1023 25.52 11.48 13.95
C PHE A 1023 26.83 11.88 13.25
N ARG A 1024 27.23 13.17 13.30
CA ARG A 1024 28.56 13.64 12.85
C ARG A 1024 29.74 12.83 13.40
N PRO A 1025 29.82 12.47 14.71
CA PRO A 1025 30.96 11.71 15.24
C PRO A 1025 31.04 10.29 14.67
N ALA A 1026 29.90 9.61 14.51
CA ALA A 1026 29.84 8.28 13.91
C ALA A 1026 30.21 8.32 12.42
N ALA A 1027 29.68 9.29 11.66
CA ALA A 1027 30.02 9.50 10.25
C ALA A 1027 31.50 9.89 10.02
N ALA A 1028 32.18 10.46 11.03
CA ALA A 1028 33.62 10.70 11.02
C ALA A 1028 34.42 9.44 11.39
N ALA A 1029 33.98 8.67 12.41
CA ALA A 1029 34.63 7.41 12.81
C ALA A 1029 34.51 6.31 11.75
N ALA A 1030 33.43 6.28 10.97
CA ALA A 1030 33.31 5.42 9.79
C ALA A 1030 34.39 5.72 8.71
N ARG A 1031 35.09 6.87 8.81
CA ARG A 1031 36.11 7.34 7.86
C ARG A 1031 37.52 7.41 8.49
N GLY A 1032 37.71 6.93 9.72
CA GLY A 1032 39.01 6.96 10.42
C GLY A 1032 39.07 5.97 11.59
N ALA A 1033 40.18 5.23 11.71
CA ALA A 1033 40.30 4.05 12.56
C ALA A 1033 39.76 4.22 14.00
N ALA A 1034 38.98 3.23 14.44
CA ALA A 1034 38.15 3.32 15.65
C ALA A 1034 38.92 3.52 16.97
N PRO A 1035 38.34 4.22 17.96
CA PRO A 1035 38.90 4.33 19.30
C PRO A 1035 39.06 2.97 20.01
N GLY A 1036 40.09 2.85 20.84
CA GLY A 1036 40.33 1.63 21.63
C GLY A 1036 39.22 1.37 22.67
N GLY A 1037 38.73 0.13 22.72
CA GLY A 1037 37.67 -0.30 23.65
C GLY A 1037 36.42 -0.89 22.97
N ALA A 1038 36.33 -0.85 21.64
CA ALA A 1038 35.19 -1.37 20.88
C ALA A 1038 34.96 -2.89 21.06
N VAL A 1039 33.69 -3.27 21.06
CA VAL A 1039 33.23 -4.67 20.94
C VAL A 1039 33.73 -5.23 19.60
N ARG A 1040 34.14 -6.50 19.56
CA ARG A 1040 34.57 -7.16 18.32
C ARG A 1040 33.75 -8.42 18.08
N ASN A 1041 32.83 -8.36 17.12
CA ASN A 1041 32.11 -9.54 16.65
C ASN A 1041 32.89 -10.22 15.52
N THR A 1042 32.97 -11.55 15.56
CA THR A 1042 33.60 -12.33 14.48
C THR A 1042 32.52 -12.90 13.57
N VAL A 1043 32.44 -12.41 12.33
CA VAL A 1043 31.52 -12.99 11.33
C VAL A 1043 32.03 -14.38 10.93
N ARG A 1044 31.19 -15.40 11.13
CA ARG A 1044 31.42 -16.78 10.69
C ARG A 1044 30.91 -16.99 9.27
N ALA A 1045 31.31 -18.09 8.63
CA ALA A 1045 30.68 -18.51 7.38
C ALA A 1045 29.18 -18.78 7.61
N ALA A 1046 28.36 -18.35 6.65
CA ALA A 1046 26.91 -18.55 6.70
C ALA A 1046 26.53 -20.05 6.70
N ALA A 1047 25.48 -20.40 7.43
CA ALA A 1047 24.98 -21.77 7.49
C ALA A 1047 24.45 -22.24 6.12
N PRO A 1048 24.36 -23.57 5.85
CA PRO A 1048 23.72 -24.09 4.64
C PRO A 1048 22.30 -23.54 4.42
N SER A 1049 21.53 -23.38 5.49
CA SER A 1049 20.16 -22.81 5.51
C SER A 1049 20.10 -21.29 5.24
N ALA A 1050 21.24 -20.61 5.12
CA ALA A 1050 21.32 -19.20 4.78
C ALA A 1050 21.46 -18.94 3.27
N ARG A 1051 21.41 -19.99 2.45
CA ARG A 1051 21.46 -19.93 0.97
C ARG A 1051 20.05 -19.88 0.39
N ASP A 1052 19.96 -19.38 -0.84
CA ASP A 1052 18.78 -19.48 -1.70
C ASP A 1052 18.39 -20.95 -1.89
N ASP A 1053 17.11 -21.27 -1.67
CA ASP A 1053 16.56 -22.63 -1.77
C ASP A 1053 15.64 -22.73 -2.98
N ALA A 1054 15.99 -23.59 -3.94
CA ALA A 1054 15.25 -23.79 -5.19
C ALA A 1054 13.85 -24.42 -5.00
N ALA A 1055 13.55 -25.00 -3.82
CA ALA A 1055 12.18 -25.39 -3.47
C ALA A 1055 11.26 -24.18 -3.24
N TYR A 1056 11.84 -23.01 -2.93
CA TYR A 1056 11.14 -21.77 -2.67
C TYR A 1056 11.63 -20.69 -3.64
N TYR A 1057 11.19 -20.73 -4.91
CA TYR A 1057 11.63 -19.80 -5.97
C TYR A 1057 11.56 -18.31 -5.57
N TRP A 1058 10.64 -17.94 -4.67
CA TRP A 1058 10.53 -16.58 -4.13
C TRP A 1058 11.63 -16.18 -3.13
N HIS A 1059 12.61 -17.07 -2.89
CA HIS A 1059 13.87 -16.73 -2.21
C HIS A 1059 14.89 -16.16 -3.20
N GLU A 1060 14.74 -16.36 -4.51
CA GLU A 1060 15.64 -15.84 -5.53
C GLU A 1060 15.67 -14.30 -5.51
N ALA A 1061 16.81 -13.71 -5.89
CA ALA A 1061 17.11 -12.29 -5.62
C ALA A 1061 16.08 -11.29 -6.19
N GLU A 1062 15.45 -11.60 -7.32
CA GLU A 1062 14.41 -10.78 -7.95
C GLU A 1062 13.15 -10.62 -7.06
N TRP A 1063 12.77 -11.65 -6.30
CA TRP A 1063 11.61 -11.65 -5.41
C TRP A 1063 11.85 -10.86 -4.12
N ARG A 1064 13.12 -10.60 -3.76
CA ARG A 1064 13.52 -9.86 -2.56
C ARG A 1064 13.30 -8.35 -2.65
N HIS A 1065 13.22 -7.78 -3.86
CA HIS A 1065 13.33 -6.33 -4.06
C HIS A 1065 12.26 -5.68 -4.96
N LEU A 1066 11.24 -6.42 -5.38
CA LEU A 1066 10.07 -5.87 -6.08
C LEU A 1066 9.36 -4.78 -5.26
N GLY A 1067 9.19 -3.58 -5.83
CA GLY A 1067 8.58 -2.41 -5.18
C GLY A 1067 7.08 -2.55 -4.88
N CYS A 1068 6.49 -1.52 -4.28
CA CYS A 1068 5.04 -1.46 -4.02
C CYS A 1068 4.23 -1.28 -5.31
N CYS A 1069 4.65 -0.34 -6.16
CA CYS A 1069 3.78 0.22 -7.20
C CYS A 1069 3.93 -0.37 -8.60
N ARG A 1070 5.11 -0.89 -8.98
CA ARG A 1070 5.36 -1.42 -10.33
C ARG A 1070 6.15 -2.73 -10.20
N SER A 1071 5.49 -3.86 -10.45
CA SER A 1071 6.16 -5.09 -10.88
C SER A 1071 6.34 -5.06 -12.40
N ARG A 1072 7.12 -6.00 -12.93
CA ARG A 1072 6.98 -6.38 -14.34
C ARG A 1072 5.60 -7.02 -14.59
#